data_AF-A0A0S8J3H2-F1
#
_entry.id   AF-A0A0S8J3H2-F1
#
_cell.length_a   1.000
_cell.length_b   1.000
_cell.length_c   1.000
_cell.angle_alpha   90.00
_cell.angle_beta   90.00
_cell.angle_gamma   90.00
#
_symmetry.space_group_name_H-M   'P 1'
#
loop_
_entity.id
_entity.type
_entity.pdbx_description
1 polymer ?
#
loop_
_entity_poly.entity_id
_entity_poly.type
_entity_poly.pdbx_seq_one_letter_code
_entity_poly.pdbx_strand_id
1 'polypeptide(L)'
;MEELLGKIEARLQEREEQVSDELIFLINSRINPPKPVTREDVYVRTMFLVSDEVNSYGGRFPKEELPRIAEFVIDSPVIVGHTKERLPIARNFKAELVNKKERTWVKVWFYWLKNSKDALSLKENIDHGIYKECSLGFVFEFPECSICGEDMRRCQHIPFKTYQTQDGEKEAFFNYRNVTRVLETSLVYRGAVPNTSMSDELLLYQKHDCKDQVCKLGRVYKDVVEGALNKAGLSDQVELVGGICDKGYSDHDLDIVCPPPLAKLVLEALPPSYRSKIHFVQNLSDKNKPKVLPFGFISPTKPQKSNSSSNEIFHLDNLSSLEGEFLIEPKYDGVRVQIHRKDRTVIILTDEENTIENRFPHLVKDILAYDHESFILDGEIVKYKGNSRLSHREVTGYIHDKSDPPDDSHFKFKLFDLLYLNGEDTTSLPLEQRKNLLKRSFSDTNFIHKVKYEKSNPEDLPSKIKNIATSEGSMIKKKDSKYFDKKDWYKWKRHFELDVLVTGVEKNKGGSYNYACAVGSRSNPINIGTTYSTSVRAKIGDIIRVRVDYVSKSPANGDYDEDDKFTWYAPRVLDKRSDKKEPDPISVLERMIDRKSSADRRRLSAAEHLKAADCGQRTVDRFVLQLHWWGKAKHHDLRFQKGKVAIGLTLFELDLDGLNRGRRFLCEWKDYHDLKWMDFEGEIPPNKGDAEGNPSKNYTAHMKILDSGNYKILERKSGFTRFEIKGKILNGVYLMRKVKLKGKDRWLFWKRSTDETDM
;
A
#
# COMPACT_ATOMS: atom_id res chain seq x y z
N MET A 1 65.24 30.52 53.48
CA MET A 1 63.90 30.07 53.02
C MET A 1 63.78 29.95 51.49
N GLU A 2 64.84 30.21 50.72
CA GLU A 2 64.83 30.04 49.25
C GLU A 2 65.51 28.75 48.74
N GLU A 3 66.14 27.94 49.60
CA GLU A 3 66.86 26.72 49.19
C GLU A 3 66.06 25.41 49.30
N LEU A 4 64.77 25.44 49.64
CA LEU A 4 63.95 24.23 49.88
C LEU A 4 62.76 24.04 48.93
N LEU A 5 62.59 24.90 47.93
CA LEU A 5 61.55 24.74 46.91
C LEU A 5 62.17 24.23 45.61
N GLY A 6 62.54 22.95 45.62
CA GLY A 6 62.72 22.20 44.39
C GLY A 6 61.49 22.39 43.51
N LYS A 7 61.70 22.81 42.26
CA LYS A 7 60.65 23.06 41.27
C LYS A 7 59.74 21.83 41.13
N ILE A 8 58.62 21.84 41.83
CA ILE A 8 57.49 20.95 41.53
C ILE A 8 56.80 21.57 40.31
N GLU A 9 57.24 21.19 39.11
CA GLU A 9 56.41 21.34 37.91
C GLU A 9 55.32 20.28 37.97
N ALA A 10 54.22 20.61 38.66
CA ALA A 10 52.98 19.85 38.53
C ALA A 10 52.38 20.15 37.16
N ARG A 11 52.77 19.38 36.14
CA ARG A 11 51.93 19.26 34.94
C ARG A 11 50.71 18.44 35.32
N LEU A 12 49.53 19.05 35.18
CA LEU A 12 48.29 18.29 35.02
C LEU A 12 48.55 17.28 33.90
N GLN A 13 48.73 16.02 34.26
CA GLN A 13 48.78 14.94 33.29
C GLN A 13 47.43 14.99 32.58
N GLU A 14 47.43 15.43 31.31
CA GLU A 14 46.25 15.26 30.47
C GLU A 14 45.87 13.78 30.58
N ARG A 15 44.62 13.51 30.98
CA ARG A 15 44.10 12.15 30.92
C ARG A 15 44.27 11.69 29.48
N GLU A 16 45.14 10.71 29.24
CA GLU A 16 45.27 10.11 27.93
C GLU A 16 43.90 9.58 27.52
N GLU A 17 43.37 10.18 26.47
CA GLU A 17 42.04 9.91 25.97
C GLU A 17 42.06 8.57 25.23
N GLN A 18 41.76 7.48 25.95
CA GLN A 18 41.79 6.14 25.39
C GLN A 18 40.53 5.85 24.57
N VAL A 19 40.52 6.30 23.31
CA VAL A 19 39.56 5.79 22.31
C VAL A 19 39.81 4.29 22.15
N SER A 20 38.82 3.45 22.46
CA SER A 20 38.98 2.00 22.40
C SER A 20 39.00 1.47 20.95
N ASP A 21 39.59 0.29 20.72
CA ASP A 21 39.63 -0.33 19.38
C ASP A 21 38.22 -0.67 18.90
N GLU A 22 37.33 -0.99 19.85
CA GLU A 22 35.92 -1.26 19.57
C GLU A 22 35.20 -0.01 19.04
N LEU A 23 35.49 1.18 19.58
CA LEU A 23 34.92 2.43 19.06
C LEU A 23 35.42 2.74 17.64
N ILE A 24 36.71 2.56 17.39
CA ILE A 24 37.29 2.71 16.05
C ILE A 24 36.68 1.72 15.06
N PHE A 25 36.49 0.47 15.50
CA PHE A 25 35.81 -0.54 14.71
C PHE A 25 34.37 -0.12 14.36
N LEU A 26 33.60 0.38 15.33
CA LEU A 26 32.24 0.86 15.11
C LEU A 26 32.17 2.03 14.13
N ILE A 27 33.11 2.99 14.22
CA ILE A 27 33.21 4.08 13.25
C ILE A 27 33.45 3.51 11.85
N ASN A 28 34.45 2.64 11.70
CA ASN A 28 34.86 2.08 10.41
C ASN A 28 33.86 1.09 9.81
N SER A 29 32.93 0.55 10.60
CA SER A 29 31.88 -0.35 10.13
C SER A 29 30.56 0.39 9.84
N ARG A 30 30.12 1.28 10.73
CA ARG A 30 28.81 1.96 10.59
C ARG A 30 28.87 3.19 9.68
N ILE A 31 29.97 3.95 9.73
CA ILE A 31 30.16 5.14 8.88
C ILE A 31 30.84 4.78 7.56
N ASN A 32 31.62 3.69 7.58
CA ASN A 32 32.34 3.16 6.43
C ASN A 32 33.09 4.26 5.62
N PRO A 33 33.97 5.04 6.27
CA PRO A 33 34.70 6.10 5.58
C PRO A 33 35.60 5.49 4.49
N PRO A 34 35.75 6.16 3.33
CA PRO A 34 36.60 5.65 2.23
C PRO A 34 38.04 5.33 2.65
N LYS A 35 38.56 6.08 3.63
CA LYS A 35 39.80 5.76 4.34
C LYS A 35 39.44 5.40 5.79
N PRO A 36 39.71 4.17 6.25
CA PRO A 36 39.52 3.80 7.66
C PRO A 36 40.30 4.73 8.58
N VAL A 37 39.69 5.10 9.70
CA VAL A 37 40.31 5.93 10.74
C VAL A 37 40.98 5.07 11.80
N THR A 38 42.03 5.59 12.43
CA THR A 38 42.67 4.99 13.61
C THR A 38 42.38 5.79 14.88
N ARG A 39 42.88 5.31 16.04
CA ARG A 39 42.79 5.99 17.34
C ARG A 39 43.48 7.36 17.34
N GLU A 40 44.54 7.47 16.55
CA GLU A 40 45.35 8.67 16.41
C GLU A 40 44.64 9.71 15.52
N ASP A 41 43.74 9.26 14.62
CA ASP A 41 43.08 10.12 13.65
C ASP A 41 41.87 10.88 14.22
N VAL A 42 41.26 10.42 15.32
CA VAL A 42 39.95 10.91 15.77
C VAL A 42 39.88 11.34 17.23
N TYR A 43 39.04 12.34 17.49
CA TYR A 43 38.47 12.59 18.82
C TYR A 43 37.07 11.96 18.89
N VAL A 44 36.69 11.49 20.08
CA VAL A 44 35.37 10.89 20.34
C VAL A 44 34.78 11.53 21.59
N ARG A 45 33.49 11.86 21.55
CA ARG A 45 32.72 12.34 22.71
C ARG A 45 31.34 11.72 22.72
N THR A 46 30.67 11.83 23.86
CA THR A 46 29.28 11.44 24.01
C THR A 46 28.40 12.62 24.38
N MET A 47 27.11 12.50 24.06
CA MET A 47 26.10 13.46 24.48
C MET A 47 24.80 12.76 24.87
N PHE A 48 24.10 13.31 25.85
CA PHE A 48 22.72 12.97 26.17
C PHE A 48 21.82 13.84 25.30
N LEU A 49 21.43 13.30 24.14
CA LEU A 49 20.89 14.06 23.02
C LEU A 49 19.44 14.51 23.24
N VAL A 50 18.56 13.57 23.57
CA VAL A 50 17.14 13.82 23.85
C VAL A 50 16.65 12.87 24.93
N SER A 51 15.60 13.27 25.64
CA SER A 51 14.93 12.49 26.67
C SER A 51 13.42 12.44 26.43
N ASP A 52 12.71 11.68 27.26
CA ASP A 52 11.24 11.69 27.31
C ASP A 52 10.66 12.87 28.11
N GLU A 53 11.36 13.99 28.20
CA GLU A 53 10.91 15.21 28.87
C GLU A 53 10.25 16.19 27.89
N VAL A 54 9.33 17.03 28.39
CA VAL A 54 8.72 18.10 27.60
C VAL A 54 9.76 19.20 27.38
N ASN A 55 9.94 19.58 26.12
CA ASN A 55 10.90 20.59 25.71
C ASN A 55 10.35 22.02 25.83
N SER A 56 11.21 23.01 25.64
CA SER A 56 10.87 24.44 25.76
C SER A 56 9.83 24.96 24.75
N TYR A 57 9.46 24.16 23.74
CA TYR A 57 8.42 24.48 22.76
C TYR A 57 7.10 23.74 23.03
N GLY A 58 7.05 22.93 24.10
CA GLY A 58 5.89 22.16 24.50
C GLY A 58 5.79 20.82 23.78
N GLY A 59 6.86 20.37 23.12
CA GLY A 59 6.93 19.08 22.46
C GLY A 59 7.69 18.03 23.30
N ARG A 60 7.38 16.76 23.15
CA ARG A 60 7.98 15.65 23.90
C ARG A 60 8.21 14.46 22.98
N PHE A 61 9.33 13.77 23.13
CA PHE A 61 9.49 12.44 22.54
C PHE A 61 8.96 11.39 23.52
N PRO A 62 7.84 10.71 23.23
CA PRO A 62 7.35 9.67 24.13
C PRO A 62 8.35 8.49 24.13
N LYS A 63 8.39 7.71 25.22
CA LYS A 63 9.42 6.67 25.44
C LYS A 63 9.52 5.66 24.29
N GLU A 64 8.40 5.33 23.70
CA GLU A 64 8.24 4.43 22.57
C GLU A 64 8.85 4.95 21.25
N GLU A 65 9.09 6.27 21.12
CA GLU A 65 9.75 6.86 19.93
C GLU A 65 11.27 6.94 20.09
N LEU A 66 11.80 6.88 21.31
CA LEU A 66 13.24 6.99 21.58
C LEU A 66 14.09 5.89 20.91
N PRO A 67 13.67 4.60 20.85
CA PRO A 67 14.41 3.57 20.12
C PRO A 67 14.61 3.93 18.64
N ARG A 68 13.58 4.48 18.00
CA ARG A 68 13.61 4.87 16.59
C ARG A 68 14.55 6.05 16.35
N ILE A 69 14.60 6.99 17.29
CA ILE A 69 15.55 8.11 17.25
C ILE A 69 17.00 7.60 17.40
N ALA A 70 17.24 6.65 18.31
CA ALA A 70 18.56 6.04 18.49
C ALA A 70 19.04 5.30 17.22
N GLU A 71 18.11 4.75 16.42
CA GLU A 71 18.44 4.17 15.12
C GLU A 71 18.76 5.25 14.07
N PHE A 72 17.88 6.25 13.91
CA PHE A 72 18.01 7.26 12.87
C PHE A 72 19.14 8.27 13.09
N VAL A 73 19.65 8.41 14.32
CA VAL A 73 20.77 9.30 14.60
C VAL A 73 22.09 8.72 14.08
N ILE A 74 22.21 7.42 13.83
CA ILE A 74 23.43 6.81 13.30
C ILE A 74 23.72 7.34 11.89
N ASP A 75 24.97 7.72 11.64
CA ASP A 75 25.45 8.36 10.42
C ASP A 75 24.82 9.74 10.11
N SER A 76 24.10 10.33 11.05
CA SER A 76 23.67 11.73 10.93
C SER A 76 24.83 12.72 11.18
N PRO A 77 24.85 13.87 10.48
CA PRO A 77 25.87 14.90 10.67
C PRO A 77 25.71 15.63 12.00
N VAL A 78 26.83 16.03 12.58
CA VAL A 78 26.88 16.94 13.72
C VAL A 78 27.31 18.33 13.27
N ILE A 79 26.53 19.36 13.59
CA ILE A 79 26.78 20.77 13.25
C ILE A 79 26.79 21.64 14.51
N VAL A 80 27.02 22.94 14.36
CA VAL A 80 26.95 23.92 15.45
C VAL A 80 25.81 24.89 15.16
N GLY A 81 24.96 25.12 16.15
CA GLY A 81 23.96 26.20 16.11
C GLY A 81 22.91 26.08 15.00
N HIS A 82 22.61 24.86 14.52
CA HIS A 82 21.65 24.61 13.42
C HIS A 82 22.00 25.32 12.09
N THR A 83 23.25 25.77 11.96
CA THR A 83 23.77 26.59 10.87
C THR A 83 24.23 25.67 9.74
N LYS A 84 23.55 25.73 8.59
CA LYS A 84 23.80 24.85 7.41
C LYS A 84 24.75 25.47 6.38
N GLU A 85 25.27 26.66 6.68
CA GLU A 85 26.20 27.43 5.86
C GLU A 85 27.62 26.85 5.91
N ARG A 86 27.90 25.96 6.87
CA ARG A 86 29.19 25.27 7.05
C ARG A 86 29.02 23.76 6.94
N LEU A 87 30.11 23.10 6.58
CA LEU A 87 30.16 21.63 6.57
C LEU A 87 30.00 21.08 7.99
N PRO A 88 29.46 19.86 8.13
CA PRO A 88 29.42 19.15 9.40
C PRO A 88 30.81 19.03 10.03
N ILE A 89 30.87 19.20 11.35
CA ILE A 89 32.11 19.13 12.13
C ILE A 89 32.40 17.74 12.66
N ALA A 90 31.37 16.89 12.79
CA ALA A 90 31.48 15.52 13.27
C ALA A 90 30.35 14.64 12.69
N ARG A 91 30.41 13.33 12.97
CA ARG A 91 29.33 12.37 12.67
C ARG A 91 29.00 11.50 13.87
N ASN A 92 27.72 11.20 14.04
CA ASN A 92 27.21 10.26 15.02
C ASN A 92 27.41 8.82 14.53
N PHE A 93 27.92 7.92 15.37
CA PHE A 93 28.23 6.54 14.95
C PHE A 93 27.68 5.46 15.89
N LYS A 94 27.28 5.81 17.11
CA LYS A 94 26.63 4.90 18.06
C LYS A 94 25.56 5.66 18.83
N ALA A 95 24.48 5.00 19.20
CA ALA A 95 23.48 5.51 20.13
C ALA A 95 22.91 4.37 20.96
N GLU A 96 22.48 4.67 22.19
CA GLU A 96 21.81 3.72 23.07
C GLU A 96 20.82 4.42 23.99
N LEU A 97 19.89 3.65 24.57
CA LEU A 97 18.95 4.14 25.55
C LEU A 97 19.51 3.95 26.96
N VAL A 98 19.53 5.03 27.74
CA VAL A 98 20.00 5.02 29.13
C VAL A 98 18.99 5.66 30.05
N ASN A 99 18.82 5.11 31.25
CA ASN A 99 18.01 5.75 32.29
C ASN A 99 18.91 6.68 33.12
N LYS A 100 18.56 7.96 33.19
CA LYS A 100 19.28 8.98 33.96
C LYS A 100 18.26 9.92 34.61
N LYS A 101 18.29 10.01 35.94
CA LYS A 101 17.36 10.82 36.76
C LYS A 101 15.88 10.54 36.42
N GLU A 102 15.48 9.27 36.44
CA GLU A 102 14.11 8.80 36.18
C GLU A 102 13.56 9.07 34.76
N ARG A 103 14.40 9.58 33.85
CA ARG A 103 14.09 9.78 32.44
C ARG A 103 14.85 8.81 31.57
N THR A 104 14.25 8.45 30.45
CA THR A 104 14.91 7.64 29.42
C THR A 104 15.54 8.60 28.41
N TRP A 105 16.84 8.42 28.16
CA TRP A 105 17.67 9.26 27.31
C TRP A 105 18.22 8.49 26.14
N VAL A 106 18.36 9.18 25.00
CA VAL A 106 19.20 8.72 23.89
C VAL A 106 20.61 9.27 24.11
N LYS A 107 21.55 8.41 24.53
CA LYS A 107 22.97 8.74 24.60
C LYS A 107 23.61 8.45 23.25
N VAL A 108 24.36 9.38 22.70
CA VAL A 108 24.95 9.31 21.35
C VAL A 108 26.46 9.52 21.41
N TRP A 109 27.20 8.73 20.63
CA TRP A 109 28.63 8.89 20.40
C TRP A 109 28.85 9.50 19.03
N PHE A 110 29.76 10.46 18.97
CA PHE A 110 30.16 11.13 17.74
C PHE A 110 31.67 11.31 17.70
N TYR A 111 32.20 11.43 16.48
CA TYR A 111 33.64 11.56 16.25
C TYR A 111 33.96 12.65 15.22
N TRP A 112 35.13 13.25 15.35
CA TRP A 112 35.73 14.16 14.37
C TRP A 112 37.22 13.91 14.22
N LEU A 113 37.80 14.36 13.10
CA LEU A 113 39.21 14.14 12.79
C LEU A 113 40.10 15.11 13.56
N LYS A 114 41.20 14.64 14.15
CA LYS A 114 42.18 15.50 14.85
C LYS A 114 42.88 16.48 13.91
N ASN A 115 43.05 16.09 12.65
CA ASN A 115 43.70 16.90 11.63
C ASN A 115 42.75 17.84 10.89
N SER A 116 41.44 17.85 11.22
CA SER A 116 40.53 18.80 10.58
C SER A 116 40.80 20.23 11.08
N LYS A 117 40.48 21.20 10.24
CA LYS A 117 40.50 22.62 10.64
C LYS A 117 39.63 22.80 11.89
N ASP A 118 40.15 23.52 12.87
CA ASP A 118 39.51 23.82 14.17
C ASP A 118 39.24 22.60 15.08
N ALA A 119 39.81 21.42 14.81
CA ALA A 119 39.57 20.21 15.61
C ALA A 119 39.94 20.36 17.10
N LEU A 120 41.09 20.98 17.39
CA LEU A 120 41.55 21.22 18.76
C LEU A 120 40.66 22.25 19.45
N SER A 121 40.30 23.34 18.75
CA SER A 121 39.37 24.35 19.26
C SER A 121 38.01 23.74 19.60
N LEU A 122 37.46 22.86 18.76
CA LEU A 122 36.21 22.15 19.05
C LEU A 122 36.35 21.28 20.30
N LYS A 123 37.45 20.52 20.43
CA LYS A 123 37.74 19.71 21.62
C LYS A 123 37.76 20.57 22.88
N GLU A 124 38.56 21.63 22.89
CA GLU A 124 38.68 22.54 24.03
C GLU A 124 37.34 23.19 24.39
N ASN A 125 36.57 23.61 23.40
CA ASN A 125 35.23 24.17 23.63
C ASN A 125 34.26 23.16 24.26
N ILE A 126 34.33 21.87 23.90
CA ILE A 126 33.50 20.84 24.54
C ILE A 126 34.01 20.55 25.95
N ASP A 127 35.31 20.31 26.10
CA ASP A 127 35.92 19.87 27.37
C ASP A 127 35.85 20.95 28.46
N HIS A 128 35.93 22.22 28.06
CA HIS A 128 35.78 23.36 28.97
C HIS A 128 34.33 23.87 29.06
N GLY A 129 33.36 23.15 28.48
CA GLY A 129 31.93 23.42 28.65
C GLY A 129 31.39 24.65 27.93
N ILE A 130 32.10 25.16 26.91
CA ILE A 130 31.57 26.17 25.99
C ILE A 130 30.44 25.57 25.14
N TYR A 131 30.67 24.38 24.57
CA TYR A 131 29.63 23.55 23.96
C TYR A 131 29.19 22.48 24.97
N LYS A 132 28.17 22.81 25.77
CA LYS A 132 27.69 21.93 26.86
C LYS A 132 26.32 21.29 26.59
N GLU A 133 25.51 21.86 25.69
CA GLU A 133 24.17 21.39 25.36
C GLU A 133 24.06 21.02 23.88
N CYS A 134 23.06 20.21 23.56
CA CYS A 134 22.82 19.74 22.20
C CYS A 134 21.34 19.84 21.82
N SER A 135 21.09 19.77 20.52
CA SER A 135 19.77 19.84 19.94
C SER A 135 19.66 18.87 18.77
N LEU A 136 18.43 18.52 18.41
CA LEU A 136 18.12 17.54 17.40
C LEU A 136 17.24 18.17 16.32
N GLY A 137 17.68 18.10 15.07
CA GLY A 137 16.86 18.40 13.89
C GLY A 137 16.24 17.11 13.37
N PHE A 138 14.91 17.09 13.19
CA PHE A 138 14.18 15.86 12.84
C PHE A 138 12.87 16.18 12.09
N VAL A 139 12.28 15.14 11.51
CA VAL A 139 10.97 15.19 10.85
C VAL A 139 10.04 14.18 11.53
N PHE A 140 8.79 14.58 11.75
CA PHE A 140 7.74 13.77 12.35
C PHE A 140 6.40 14.11 11.70
N GLU A 141 5.42 13.21 11.78
CA GLU A 141 4.16 13.35 11.05
C GLU A 141 3.03 13.89 11.90
N PHE A 142 2.97 13.47 13.17
CA PHE A 142 1.81 13.67 14.02
C PHE A 142 2.21 14.31 15.37
N PRO A 143 1.91 15.60 15.59
CA PRO A 143 2.01 16.23 16.90
C PRO A 143 0.76 15.88 17.71
N GLU A 144 0.79 14.78 18.45
CA GLU A 144 -0.34 14.31 19.27
C GLU A 144 -0.51 15.22 20.50
N CYS A 145 -1.68 15.83 20.69
CA CYS A 145 -1.98 16.62 21.87
C CYS A 145 -2.09 15.74 23.13
N SER A 146 -1.39 16.11 24.21
CA SER A 146 -1.40 15.37 25.48
C SER A 146 -2.75 15.38 26.23
N ILE A 147 -3.65 16.30 25.86
CA ILE A 147 -4.96 16.46 26.51
C ILE A 147 -6.06 15.69 25.78
N CYS A 148 -6.15 15.80 24.45
CA CYS A 148 -7.24 15.21 23.68
C CYS A 148 -6.81 14.13 22.68
N GLY A 149 -5.52 13.85 22.52
CA GLY A 149 -5.00 12.85 21.57
C GLY A 149 -5.08 13.25 20.09
N GLU A 150 -5.76 14.35 19.78
CA GLU A 150 -5.87 14.87 18.40
C GLU A 150 -4.60 15.58 17.92
N ASP A 151 -4.53 15.81 16.62
CA ASP A 151 -3.47 16.62 16.01
C ASP A 151 -3.45 18.03 16.62
N MET A 152 -2.35 18.39 17.26
CA MET A 152 -2.23 19.67 17.96
C MET A 152 -2.36 20.87 17.01
N ARG A 153 -2.09 20.69 15.71
CA ARG A 153 -2.29 21.75 14.69
C ARG A 153 -3.77 22.07 14.45
N ARG A 154 -4.68 21.20 14.89
CA ARG A 154 -6.14 21.31 14.68
C ARG A 154 -6.93 21.41 15.99
N CYS A 155 -6.32 21.08 17.13
CA CYS A 155 -6.97 21.14 18.43
C CYS A 155 -6.95 22.57 19.02
N GLN A 156 -7.74 22.81 20.07
CA GLN A 156 -7.80 24.10 20.79
C GLN A 156 -6.83 24.20 21.98
N HIS A 157 -6.14 23.11 22.34
CA HIS A 157 -5.22 23.09 23.47
C HIS A 157 -3.89 23.76 23.09
N ILE A 158 -3.47 24.72 23.91
CA ILE A 158 -2.26 25.52 23.70
C ILE A 158 -1.16 24.93 24.59
N PRO A 159 0.06 24.68 24.08
CA PRO A 159 1.14 24.14 24.91
C PRO A 159 1.41 25.03 26.13
N PHE A 160 1.77 24.41 27.26
CA PHE A 160 2.00 25.04 28.57
C PHE A 160 0.78 25.64 29.25
N LYS A 161 -0.44 25.49 28.70
CA LYS A 161 -1.67 25.83 29.43
C LYS A 161 -2.21 24.62 30.17
N THR A 162 -2.72 24.85 31.38
CA THR A 162 -3.38 23.82 32.19
C THR A 162 -4.85 23.69 31.82
N TYR A 163 -5.32 22.46 31.70
CA TYR A 163 -6.70 22.10 31.42
C TYR A 163 -7.21 21.09 32.45
N GLN A 164 -8.50 21.18 32.77
CA GLN A 164 -9.18 20.20 33.61
C GLN A 164 -9.51 18.96 32.76
N THR A 165 -8.95 17.82 33.12
CA THR A 165 -9.19 16.53 32.45
C THR A 165 -9.86 15.55 33.42
N GLN A 166 -10.30 14.39 32.91
CA GLN A 166 -10.90 13.34 33.74
C GLN A 166 -9.94 12.83 34.84
N ASP A 167 -8.63 12.94 34.62
CA ASP A 167 -7.59 12.53 35.57
C ASP A 167 -7.02 13.71 36.39
N GLY A 168 -7.72 14.85 36.42
CA GLY A 168 -7.29 16.07 37.12
C GLY A 168 -6.69 17.15 36.21
N GLU A 169 -6.04 18.14 36.82
CA GLU A 169 -5.35 19.22 36.10
C GLU A 169 -4.12 18.70 35.36
N LYS A 170 -4.09 18.90 34.04
CA LYS A 170 -2.94 18.54 33.20
C LYS A 170 -2.50 19.73 32.37
N GLU A 171 -1.19 19.94 32.29
CA GLU A 171 -0.59 20.89 31.37
C GLU A 171 -0.55 20.29 29.95
N ALA A 172 -0.96 21.08 28.96
CA ALA A 172 -0.94 20.66 27.57
C ALA A 172 0.49 20.71 27.00
N PHE A 173 0.86 19.66 26.27
CA PHE A 173 2.06 19.55 25.45
C PHE A 173 1.70 18.66 24.25
N PHE A 174 2.66 18.43 23.34
CA PHE A 174 2.47 17.49 22.24
C PHE A 174 3.55 16.43 22.18
N ASN A 175 3.17 15.20 21.88
CA ASN A 175 4.10 14.13 21.60
C ASN A 175 4.49 14.17 20.11
N TYR A 176 5.79 14.15 19.83
CA TYR A 176 6.31 13.91 18.49
C TYR A 176 6.07 12.43 18.13
N ARG A 177 4.99 12.15 17.41
CA ARG A 177 4.66 10.79 16.93
C ARG A 177 5.11 10.57 15.50
N ASN A 178 5.49 9.34 15.23
CA ASN A 178 6.00 8.89 13.94
C ASN A 178 7.19 9.75 13.51
N VAL A 179 8.26 9.76 14.30
CA VAL A 179 9.52 10.36 13.85
C VAL A 179 9.97 9.56 12.62
N THR A 180 10.12 10.21 11.47
CA THR A 180 10.45 9.54 10.19
C THR A 180 11.92 9.63 9.85
N ARG A 181 12.61 10.67 10.35
CA ARG A 181 14.03 10.90 10.05
C ARG A 181 14.68 11.86 11.04
N VAL A 182 15.94 11.61 11.37
CA VAL A 182 16.85 12.60 11.99
C VAL A 182 17.65 13.29 10.89
N LEU A 183 17.66 14.63 10.90
CA LEU A 183 18.33 15.46 9.91
C LEU A 183 19.77 15.77 10.32
N GLU A 184 19.96 16.13 11.58
CA GLU A 184 21.25 16.54 12.13
C GLU A 184 21.22 16.52 13.67
N THR A 185 22.40 16.53 14.27
CA THR A 185 22.59 16.84 15.69
C THR A 185 23.41 18.13 15.83
N SER A 186 22.95 19.04 16.68
CA SER A 186 23.52 20.38 16.76
C SER A 186 24.13 20.61 18.14
N LEU A 187 25.39 21.04 18.19
CA LEU A 187 25.99 21.61 19.40
C LEU A 187 25.49 23.05 19.55
N VAL A 188 24.83 23.34 20.68
CA VAL A 188 24.14 24.63 20.88
C VAL A 188 24.50 25.23 22.24
N TYR A 189 24.34 26.55 22.35
CA TYR A 189 24.50 27.24 23.63
C TYR A 189 23.44 26.81 24.66
N ARG A 190 22.24 26.46 24.17
CA ARG A 190 21.10 25.98 24.95
C ARG A 190 20.20 25.09 24.11
N GLY A 191 19.96 23.87 24.58
CA GLY A 191 19.07 22.89 23.97
C GLY A 191 17.61 23.18 24.28
N ALA A 192 16.73 22.69 23.41
CA ALA A 192 15.28 22.77 23.63
C ALA A 192 14.81 21.76 24.69
N VAL A 193 15.41 20.56 24.69
CA VAL A 193 15.16 19.54 25.70
C VAL A 193 15.96 19.89 26.95
N PRO A 194 15.33 19.98 28.13
CA PRO A 194 16.05 20.29 29.37
C PRO A 194 17.14 19.27 29.66
N ASN A 195 18.24 19.70 30.29
CA ASN A 195 19.30 18.82 30.81
C ASN A 195 20.08 18.00 29.78
N THR A 196 19.99 18.34 28.49
CA THR A 196 20.95 17.83 27.50
C THR A 196 22.36 18.18 27.94
N SER A 197 23.30 17.27 27.72
CA SER A 197 24.66 17.41 28.26
C SER A 197 25.69 16.65 27.44
N MET A 198 26.88 17.22 27.36
CA MET A 198 28.07 16.52 26.87
C MET A 198 28.67 15.65 27.97
N SER A 199 29.38 14.58 27.57
CA SER A 199 30.10 13.72 28.49
C SER A 199 31.36 13.13 27.83
N ASP A 200 32.43 13.08 28.61
CA ASP A 200 33.68 12.39 28.33
C ASP A 200 33.64 10.89 28.70
N GLU A 201 32.48 10.38 29.15
CA GLU A 201 32.27 8.97 29.44
C GLU A 201 32.17 8.16 28.14
N LEU A 202 33.33 7.85 27.58
CA LEU A 202 33.51 7.01 26.41
C LEU A 202 33.34 5.52 26.69
N LEU A 203 33.17 5.14 27.96
CA LEU A 203 32.89 3.77 28.36
C LEU A 203 31.68 3.28 27.56
N LEU A 204 31.86 2.15 26.88
CA LEU A 204 30.76 1.41 26.25
C LEU A 204 29.75 0.89 27.29
N TYR A 205 30.07 1.00 28.59
CA TYR A 205 29.37 0.37 29.70
C TYR A 205 28.93 1.41 30.74
N GLN A 206 27.73 1.25 31.30
CA GLN A 206 27.39 1.84 32.60
C GLN A 206 28.09 1.05 33.72
N LYS A 207 28.72 1.77 34.66
CA LYS A 207 29.44 1.19 35.81
C LYS A 207 28.55 0.37 36.77
N HIS A 208 27.23 0.40 36.61
CA HIS A 208 26.28 -0.16 37.58
C HIS A 208 25.91 -1.63 37.38
N ASP A 209 26.28 -2.27 36.27
CA ASP A 209 25.98 -3.69 35.99
C ASP A 209 27.13 -4.67 36.25
N CYS A 210 28.29 -4.18 36.73
CA CYS A 210 29.46 -5.02 36.93
C CYS A 210 29.90 -4.99 38.39
N LYS A 211 29.84 -6.15 39.06
CA LYS A 211 30.64 -6.37 40.27
C LYS A 211 32.11 -6.22 39.89
N ASP A 212 32.86 -5.39 40.62
CA ASP A 212 34.19 -4.82 40.33
C ASP A 212 35.33 -5.79 39.91
N GLN A 213 35.07 -7.09 39.76
CA GLN A 213 36.04 -8.09 39.32
C GLN A 213 35.83 -8.60 37.88
N VAL A 214 34.66 -8.39 37.25
CA VAL A 214 34.38 -8.90 35.88
C VAL A 214 34.80 -7.90 34.78
N CYS A 215 34.91 -6.61 35.10
CA CYS A 215 35.23 -5.53 34.14
C CYS A 215 36.64 -5.61 33.52
N LYS A 216 37.50 -6.55 33.93
CA LYS A 216 38.77 -6.85 33.25
C LYS A 216 38.61 -7.79 32.05
N LEU A 217 37.43 -8.41 31.88
CA LEU A 217 37.13 -9.32 30.78
C LEU A 217 36.30 -8.56 29.74
N GLY A 218 36.96 -8.08 28.68
CA GLY A 218 36.31 -7.29 27.62
C GLY A 218 35.12 -8.04 26.99
N ARG A 219 33.91 -7.56 27.24
CA ARG A 219 32.67 -8.15 26.70
C ARG A 219 32.64 -8.06 25.17
N VAL A 220 32.29 -9.15 24.51
CA VAL A 220 32.13 -9.27 23.06
C VAL A 220 30.67 -8.96 22.69
N TYR A 221 30.45 -7.99 21.81
CA TYR A 221 29.09 -7.58 21.40
C TYR A 221 28.71 -8.10 20.01
N LYS A 222 27.44 -8.49 19.88
CA LYS A 222 26.88 -9.09 18.66
C LYS A 222 26.99 -8.16 17.45
N ASP A 223 26.65 -6.89 17.61
CA ASP A 223 26.66 -5.89 16.53
C ASP A 223 28.08 -5.61 15.98
N VAL A 224 29.08 -5.62 16.85
CA VAL A 224 30.51 -5.51 16.47
C VAL A 224 30.92 -6.72 15.63
N VAL A 225 30.54 -7.93 16.06
CA VAL A 225 30.87 -9.17 15.36
C VAL A 225 30.13 -9.27 14.04
N GLU A 226 28.82 -9.00 14.01
CA GLU A 226 28.00 -9.01 12.80
C GLU A 226 28.47 -7.98 11.78
N GLY A 227 28.84 -6.77 12.22
CA GLY A 227 29.42 -5.74 11.36
C GLY A 227 30.74 -6.17 10.72
N ALA A 228 31.58 -6.89 11.47
CA ALA A 228 32.87 -7.40 10.98
C ALA A 228 32.67 -8.49 9.92
N LEU A 229 31.80 -9.44 10.22
CA LEU A 229 31.46 -10.54 9.32
C LEU A 229 30.80 -10.02 8.03
N ASN A 230 29.95 -9.00 8.13
CA ASN A 230 29.29 -8.39 6.97
C ASN A 230 30.32 -7.73 6.04
N LYS A 231 31.23 -6.94 6.61
CA LYS A 231 32.31 -6.29 5.85
C LYS A 231 33.24 -7.30 5.17
N ALA A 232 33.43 -8.47 5.77
CA ALA A 232 34.21 -9.56 5.21
C ALA A 232 33.43 -10.45 4.20
N GLY A 233 32.14 -10.19 3.97
CA GLY A 233 31.29 -11.03 3.11
C GLY A 233 31.00 -12.43 3.71
N LEU A 234 31.12 -12.54 5.04
CA LEU A 234 31.00 -13.79 5.80
C LEU A 234 29.69 -13.91 6.57
N SER A 235 28.87 -12.86 6.66
CA SER A 235 27.61 -12.86 7.43
C SER A 235 26.69 -14.04 7.11
N ASP A 236 26.59 -14.42 5.84
CA ASP A 236 25.72 -15.52 5.42
C ASP A 236 26.37 -16.91 5.58
N GLN A 237 27.65 -16.96 5.97
CA GLN A 237 28.47 -18.18 6.01
C GLN A 237 28.91 -18.55 7.43
N VAL A 238 28.61 -17.68 8.39
CA VAL A 238 29.09 -17.74 9.76
C VAL A 238 27.89 -17.49 10.67
N GLU A 239 27.65 -18.41 11.59
CA GLU A 239 26.57 -18.34 12.55
C GLU A 239 27.15 -18.08 13.94
N LEU A 240 26.62 -17.09 14.64
CA LEU A 240 26.93 -16.85 16.05
C LEU A 240 26.01 -17.73 16.89
N VAL A 241 26.55 -18.39 17.91
CA VAL A 241 25.76 -19.26 18.80
C VAL A 241 26.03 -18.92 20.27
N GLY A 242 25.23 -19.48 21.17
CA GLY A 242 25.39 -19.26 22.62
C GLY A 242 24.98 -17.87 23.09
N GLY A 243 25.55 -17.45 24.23
CA GLY A 243 25.08 -16.28 24.99
C GLY A 243 25.07 -14.95 24.23
N ILE A 244 25.92 -14.81 23.20
CA ILE A 244 25.94 -13.61 22.35
C ILE A 244 24.68 -13.45 21.51
N CYS A 245 24.04 -14.55 21.10
CA CYS A 245 22.79 -14.51 20.36
C CYS A 245 21.60 -14.17 21.27
N ASP A 246 21.60 -14.68 22.49
CA ASP A 246 20.50 -14.50 23.44
C ASP A 246 20.51 -13.12 24.10
N LYS A 247 21.70 -12.61 24.45
CA LYS A 247 21.87 -11.36 25.21
C LYS A 247 22.32 -10.18 24.36
N GLY A 248 22.68 -10.42 23.09
CA GLY A 248 23.37 -9.46 22.24
C GLY A 248 24.84 -9.24 22.62
N TYR A 249 25.36 -9.98 23.60
CA TYR A 249 26.76 -9.92 24.05
C TYR A 249 27.20 -11.21 24.77
N SER A 250 28.51 -11.45 24.84
CA SER A 250 29.12 -12.51 25.65
C SER A 250 30.28 -11.95 26.48
N ASP A 251 30.39 -12.38 27.73
CA ASP A 251 31.43 -11.95 28.68
C ASP A 251 32.73 -12.75 28.55
N HIS A 252 32.66 -13.95 27.97
CA HIS A 252 33.74 -14.93 28.00
C HIS A 252 34.07 -15.44 26.60
N ASP A 253 33.10 -16.10 25.95
CA ASP A 253 33.34 -16.85 24.73
C ASP A 253 32.49 -16.34 23.55
N LEU A 254 33.11 -16.21 22.39
CA LEU A 254 32.47 -15.92 21.12
C LEU A 254 32.33 -17.23 20.35
N ASP A 255 31.21 -17.92 20.54
CA ASP A 255 30.95 -19.18 19.86
C ASP A 255 30.50 -18.94 18.42
N ILE A 256 31.28 -19.48 17.49
CA ILE A 256 31.06 -19.32 16.05
C ILE A 256 30.96 -20.68 15.38
N VAL A 257 29.89 -20.87 14.61
CA VAL A 257 29.72 -22.00 13.71
C VAL A 257 30.03 -21.54 12.29
N CYS A 258 31.09 -22.08 11.70
CA CYS A 258 31.41 -21.86 10.30
C CYS A 258 32.13 -23.08 9.70
N PRO A 259 32.07 -23.30 8.38
CA PRO A 259 32.90 -24.28 7.68
C PRO A 259 34.40 -24.14 8.06
N PRO A 260 35.15 -25.24 8.25
CA PRO A 260 36.57 -25.18 8.62
C PRO A 260 37.45 -24.27 7.74
N PRO A 261 37.24 -24.19 6.41
CA PRO A 261 38.01 -23.27 5.55
C PRO A 261 37.80 -21.78 5.87
N LEU A 262 36.68 -21.40 6.48
CA LEU A 262 36.32 -20.01 6.77
C LEU A 262 36.84 -19.53 8.14
N ALA A 263 37.27 -20.44 9.02
CA ALA A 263 37.73 -20.09 10.36
C ALA A 263 38.86 -19.05 10.36
N LYS A 264 39.79 -19.15 9.40
CA LYS A 264 40.88 -18.17 9.24
C LYS A 264 40.36 -16.79 8.81
N LEU A 265 39.40 -16.75 7.88
CA LEU A 265 38.81 -15.49 7.40
C LEU A 265 37.98 -14.81 8.49
N VAL A 266 37.28 -15.59 9.33
CA VAL A 266 36.56 -15.09 10.52
C VAL A 266 37.52 -14.45 11.52
N LEU A 267 38.64 -15.13 11.82
CA LEU A 267 39.67 -14.58 12.71
C LEU A 267 40.25 -13.27 12.17
N GLU A 268 40.51 -13.19 10.86
CA GLU A 268 41.04 -11.98 10.22
C GLU A 268 40.01 -10.84 10.20
N ALA A 269 38.73 -11.14 10.02
CA ALA A 269 37.64 -10.17 9.98
C ALA A 269 37.38 -9.48 11.32
N LEU A 270 37.62 -10.18 12.44
CA LEU A 270 37.29 -9.69 13.77
C LEU A 270 38.42 -8.86 14.41
N PRO A 271 38.07 -7.90 15.31
CA PRO A 271 39.05 -7.11 16.05
C PRO A 271 40.08 -8.00 16.77
N PRO A 272 41.36 -7.60 16.84
CA PRO A 272 42.40 -8.38 17.52
C PRO A 272 42.04 -8.76 18.96
N SER A 273 41.33 -7.89 19.68
CA SER A 273 40.87 -8.11 21.06
C SER A 273 39.82 -9.23 21.21
N TYR A 274 39.15 -9.62 20.12
CA TYR A 274 38.09 -10.64 20.11
C TYR A 274 38.62 -12.00 19.65
N ARG A 275 39.72 -12.03 18.90
CA ARG A 275 40.28 -13.24 18.29
C ARG A 275 40.60 -14.34 19.31
N SER A 276 41.11 -13.96 20.48
CA SER A 276 41.47 -14.90 21.55
C SER A 276 40.27 -15.49 22.30
N LYS A 277 39.05 -15.02 22.01
CA LYS A 277 37.79 -15.44 22.66
C LYS A 277 36.93 -16.28 21.72
N ILE A 278 37.38 -16.54 20.50
CA ILE A 278 36.60 -17.28 19.51
C ILE A 278 36.69 -18.78 19.79
N HIS A 279 35.54 -19.41 19.89
CA HIS A 279 35.39 -20.86 19.99
C HIS A 279 34.63 -21.36 18.77
N PHE A 280 35.30 -22.12 17.91
CA PHE A 280 34.66 -22.73 16.74
C PHE A 280 33.90 -23.98 17.15
N VAL A 281 32.57 -23.92 17.05
CA VAL A 281 31.69 -25.03 17.42
C VAL A 281 31.47 -25.93 16.19
N GLN A 282 31.75 -27.24 16.33
CA GLN A 282 31.45 -28.23 15.28
C GLN A 282 30.00 -28.68 15.39
N ASN A 283 29.25 -28.56 14.29
CA ASN A 283 27.82 -28.86 14.28
C ASN A 283 27.56 -30.37 14.39
N LEU A 284 26.98 -30.82 15.51
CA LEU A 284 26.56 -32.21 15.80
C LEU A 284 25.03 -32.35 15.85
N SER A 285 24.28 -31.66 15.00
CA SER A 285 22.87 -32.00 14.70
C SER A 285 22.33 -31.13 13.56
N ASP A 286 21.46 -31.72 12.74
CA ASP A 286 20.60 -31.08 11.73
C ASP A 286 21.24 -30.66 10.39
N LYS A 287 21.72 -31.68 9.67
CA LYS A 287 21.74 -31.67 8.20
C LYS A 287 20.31 -31.76 7.65
N ASN A 288 19.67 -30.61 7.42
CA ASN A 288 18.62 -30.33 6.41
C ASN A 288 17.65 -29.20 6.83
N LYS A 289 18.12 -28.09 7.40
CA LYS A 289 17.34 -26.85 7.36
C LYS A 289 17.86 -25.96 6.21
N PRO A 290 17.04 -25.65 5.20
CA PRO A 290 17.42 -24.64 4.21
C PRO A 290 17.62 -23.28 4.91
N LYS A 291 18.66 -22.54 4.50
CA LYS A 291 18.94 -21.18 4.97
C LYS A 291 17.72 -20.29 4.74
N VAL A 292 17.13 -19.79 5.83
CA VAL A 292 16.06 -18.78 5.78
C VAL A 292 16.70 -17.41 5.60
N LEU A 293 16.45 -16.78 4.45
CA LEU A 293 16.73 -15.36 4.22
C LEU A 293 15.79 -14.52 5.12
N PRO A 294 16.27 -13.43 5.75
CA PRO A 294 15.41 -12.58 6.56
C PRO A 294 14.33 -11.97 5.65
N PHE A 295 13.05 -12.09 6.05
CA PHE A 295 11.86 -11.38 5.55
C PHE A 295 12.14 -10.30 4.48
N GLY A 296 12.42 -10.75 3.26
CA GLY A 296 12.75 -9.91 2.12
C GLY A 296 11.83 -10.29 0.98
N PHE A 297 11.60 -9.35 0.06
CA PHE A 297 10.72 -9.59 -1.08
C PHE A 297 11.14 -10.86 -1.84
N ILE A 298 10.27 -11.87 -1.86
CA ILE A 298 10.54 -13.09 -2.61
C ILE A 298 10.15 -12.82 -4.04
N SER A 299 11.11 -12.67 -4.95
CA SER A 299 10.82 -12.42 -6.37
C SER A 299 9.74 -13.37 -6.91
N PRO A 300 8.54 -12.87 -7.26
CA PRO A 300 7.44 -13.72 -7.63
C PRO A 300 7.75 -14.48 -8.91
N THR A 301 7.38 -15.75 -8.95
CA THR A 301 7.53 -16.55 -10.16
C THR A 301 6.62 -15.97 -11.24
N LYS A 302 7.25 -15.35 -12.24
CA LYS A 302 6.60 -14.96 -13.50
C LYS A 302 6.77 -16.12 -14.48
N PRO A 303 5.70 -16.57 -15.17
CA PRO A 303 5.82 -17.61 -16.19
C PRO A 303 6.88 -17.23 -17.22
N GLN A 304 7.70 -18.20 -17.64
CA GLN A 304 8.83 -17.92 -18.52
C GLN A 304 8.37 -17.27 -19.84
N LYS A 305 8.95 -16.10 -20.17
CA LYS A 305 8.92 -15.51 -21.51
C LYS A 305 10.24 -15.90 -22.17
N SER A 306 10.27 -17.01 -22.92
CA SER A 306 11.42 -17.29 -23.80
C SER A 306 11.24 -16.58 -25.14
N ASN A 307 12.32 -16.41 -25.90
CA ASN A 307 12.32 -15.78 -27.23
C ASN A 307 11.57 -16.60 -28.32
N SER A 308 10.88 -17.70 -27.98
CA SER A 308 10.18 -18.53 -28.99
C SER A 308 8.87 -19.18 -28.52
N SER A 309 8.54 -19.18 -27.23
CA SER A 309 7.21 -19.54 -26.75
C SER A 309 6.96 -18.93 -25.37
N SER A 310 5.92 -18.10 -25.28
CA SER A 310 5.42 -17.63 -23.98
C SER A 310 4.64 -18.76 -23.32
N ASN A 311 4.73 -18.90 -21.99
CA ASN A 311 3.78 -19.72 -21.21
C ASN A 311 2.34 -19.11 -21.19
N GLU A 312 2.03 -18.26 -22.17
CA GLU A 312 0.70 -17.70 -22.41
C GLU A 312 0.01 -18.57 -23.44
N ILE A 313 -1.07 -19.20 -23.02
CA ILE A 313 -1.83 -20.12 -23.84
C ILE A 313 -3.15 -19.45 -24.17
N PHE A 314 -3.46 -19.43 -25.46
CA PHE A 314 -4.65 -18.78 -26.00
C PHE A 314 -5.64 -19.83 -26.53
N HIS A 315 -5.12 -20.87 -27.20
CA HIS A 315 -5.89 -22.01 -27.66
C HIS A 315 -5.68 -23.21 -26.73
N LEU A 316 -6.77 -23.81 -26.27
CA LEU A 316 -6.71 -24.94 -25.33
C LEU A 316 -6.11 -26.20 -25.96
N ASP A 317 -6.17 -26.32 -27.28
CA ASP A 317 -5.59 -27.46 -28.02
C ASP A 317 -4.06 -27.53 -27.86
N ASN A 318 -3.42 -26.40 -27.53
CA ASN A 318 -2.00 -26.33 -27.23
C ASN A 318 -1.64 -26.88 -25.84
N LEU A 319 -2.62 -27.27 -25.01
CA LEU A 319 -2.41 -27.85 -23.69
C LEU A 319 -2.38 -29.38 -23.70
N SER A 320 -2.94 -29.99 -24.74
CA SER A 320 -3.10 -31.45 -24.85
C SER A 320 -1.77 -32.20 -24.89
N SER A 321 -0.68 -31.50 -25.23
CA SER A 321 0.68 -32.05 -25.29
C SER A 321 1.46 -31.92 -23.99
N LEU A 322 0.85 -31.42 -22.90
CA LEU A 322 1.51 -31.28 -21.61
C LEU A 322 1.41 -32.60 -20.81
N GLU A 323 2.51 -32.99 -20.15
CA GLU A 323 2.55 -34.17 -19.28
C GLU A 323 2.45 -33.79 -17.79
N GLY A 324 1.85 -34.68 -16.99
CA GLY A 324 1.74 -34.56 -15.53
C GLY A 324 0.36 -34.12 -15.01
N GLU A 325 0.23 -34.01 -13.68
CA GLU A 325 -0.99 -33.52 -13.02
C GLU A 325 -0.91 -32.00 -12.79
N PHE A 326 -2.04 -31.32 -12.95
CA PHE A 326 -2.13 -29.86 -12.85
C PHE A 326 -3.16 -29.41 -11.80
N LEU A 327 -2.89 -28.26 -11.18
CA LEU A 327 -3.84 -27.48 -10.41
C LEU A 327 -4.30 -26.28 -11.25
N ILE A 328 -5.61 -26.17 -11.43
CA ILE A 328 -6.24 -25.09 -12.20
C ILE A 328 -6.85 -24.09 -11.22
N GLU A 329 -6.45 -22.84 -11.35
CA GLU A 329 -6.91 -21.73 -10.50
C GLU A 329 -7.56 -20.63 -11.35
N PRO A 330 -8.58 -19.94 -10.83
CA PRO A 330 -9.13 -18.76 -11.48
C PRO A 330 -8.06 -17.65 -11.55
N LYS A 331 -7.90 -17.03 -12.72
CA LYS A 331 -7.00 -15.90 -12.87
C LYS A 331 -7.65 -14.62 -12.36
N TYR A 332 -7.02 -13.93 -11.42
CA TYR A 332 -7.50 -12.65 -10.91
C TYR A 332 -6.81 -11.47 -11.61
N ASP A 333 -7.63 -10.48 -11.97
CA ASP A 333 -7.23 -9.23 -12.60
C ASP A 333 -7.24 -8.15 -11.51
N GLY A 334 -6.08 -7.92 -10.90
CA GLY A 334 -5.89 -7.06 -9.73
C GLY A 334 -4.44 -6.60 -9.63
N VAL A 335 -3.98 -6.32 -8.42
CA VAL A 335 -2.55 -6.06 -8.15
C VAL A 335 -1.99 -7.22 -7.34
N ARG A 336 -0.98 -7.90 -7.88
CA ARG A 336 -0.27 -8.96 -7.17
C ARG A 336 0.49 -8.37 -6.00
N VAL A 337 0.34 -8.99 -4.83
CA VAL A 337 1.06 -8.57 -3.63
C VAL A 337 1.56 -9.78 -2.86
N GLN A 338 2.66 -9.57 -2.14
CA GLN A 338 3.07 -10.44 -1.06
C GLN A 338 2.81 -9.78 0.27
N ILE A 339 2.19 -10.53 1.19
CA ILE A 339 1.99 -10.08 2.56
C ILE A 339 3.00 -10.78 3.43
N HIS A 340 3.89 -9.99 3.99
CA HIS A 340 4.94 -10.40 4.91
C HIS A 340 4.49 -10.03 6.29
N ARG A 341 4.39 -11.01 7.18
CA ARG A 341 4.08 -10.74 8.57
C ARG A 341 5.11 -11.40 9.47
N LYS A 342 5.64 -10.63 10.41
CA LYS A 342 6.45 -11.09 11.53
C LYS A 342 5.96 -10.40 12.79
N ASP A 343 5.54 -11.17 13.79
CA ASP A 343 5.02 -10.68 15.06
C ASP A 343 3.83 -9.72 14.89
N ARG A 344 4.01 -8.42 15.11
CA ARG A 344 2.96 -7.40 14.94
C ARG A 344 3.17 -6.53 13.70
N THR A 345 4.21 -6.80 12.92
CA THR A 345 4.54 -6.03 11.73
C THR A 345 3.99 -6.72 10.50
N VAL A 346 3.24 -5.98 9.69
CA VAL A 346 2.71 -6.43 8.39
C VAL A 346 3.23 -5.49 7.32
N ILE A 347 3.84 -6.06 6.28
CA ILE A 347 4.29 -5.34 5.10
C ILE A 347 3.55 -5.94 3.90
N ILE A 348 2.96 -5.10 3.06
CA ILE A 348 2.31 -5.54 1.83
C ILE A 348 3.14 -5.01 0.66
N LEU A 349 3.83 -5.91 -0.04
CA LEU A 349 4.74 -5.59 -1.14
C LEU A 349 4.08 -5.86 -2.48
N THR A 350 4.09 -4.89 -3.40
CA THR A 350 3.69 -5.12 -4.80
C THR A 350 4.76 -5.90 -5.56
N ASP A 351 4.49 -6.27 -6.82
CA ASP A 351 5.48 -6.94 -7.68
C ASP A 351 6.66 -6.05 -8.09
N GLU A 352 6.56 -4.74 -7.84
CA GLU A 352 7.59 -3.71 -8.00
C GLU A 352 8.26 -3.35 -6.65
N GLU A 353 8.00 -4.12 -5.59
CA GLU A 353 8.59 -3.94 -4.24
C GLU A 353 8.13 -2.68 -3.51
N ASN A 354 7.05 -2.03 -3.98
CA ASN A 354 6.45 -0.90 -3.28
C ASN A 354 5.63 -1.40 -2.07
N THR A 355 5.77 -0.73 -0.94
CA THR A 355 4.95 -0.99 0.26
C THR A 355 3.61 -0.26 0.18
N ILE A 356 2.52 -0.96 0.49
CA ILE A 356 1.16 -0.42 0.35
C ILE A 356 0.26 -0.69 1.57
N GLU A 357 0.78 -1.26 2.66
CA GLU A 357 0.02 -1.62 3.87
C GLU A 357 -0.81 -0.45 4.44
N ASN A 358 -0.29 0.79 4.35
CA ASN A 358 -1.00 1.99 4.80
C ASN A 358 -2.30 2.27 4.05
N ARG A 359 -2.47 1.72 2.84
CA ARG A 359 -3.71 1.84 2.05
C ARG A 359 -4.72 0.73 2.38
N PHE A 360 -4.35 -0.31 3.13
CA PHE A 360 -5.23 -1.45 3.39
C PHE A 360 -5.36 -1.76 4.90
N PRO A 361 -5.85 -0.81 5.72
CA PRO A 361 -5.89 -0.96 7.17
C PRO A 361 -6.79 -2.13 7.63
N HIS A 362 -7.91 -2.40 6.96
CA HIS A 362 -8.78 -3.51 7.34
C HIS A 362 -8.17 -4.86 6.98
N LEU A 363 -7.50 -4.96 5.82
CA LEU A 363 -6.73 -6.16 5.46
C LEU A 363 -5.59 -6.42 6.46
N VAL A 364 -4.85 -5.40 6.87
CA VAL A 364 -3.78 -5.53 7.89
C VAL A 364 -4.34 -6.07 9.20
N LYS A 365 -5.50 -5.57 9.62
CA LYS A 365 -6.19 -6.08 10.82
C LYS A 365 -6.55 -7.56 10.72
N ASP A 366 -7.07 -8.01 9.57
CA ASP A 366 -7.37 -9.42 9.33
C ASP A 366 -6.09 -10.28 9.34
N ILE A 367 -4.99 -9.79 8.76
CA ILE A 367 -3.69 -10.48 8.75
C ILE A 367 -3.14 -10.66 10.17
N LEU A 368 -3.26 -9.62 11.01
CA LEU A 368 -2.82 -9.65 12.41
C LEU A 368 -3.66 -10.56 13.31
N ALA A 369 -4.85 -10.99 12.85
CA ALA A 369 -5.73 -11.87 13.61
C ALA A 369 -5.35 -13.37 13.49
N TYR A 370 -4.47 -13.73 12.54
CA TYR A 370 -4.00 -15.11 12.44
C TYR A 370 -3.00 -15.47 13.52
N ASP A 371 -3.23 -16.62 14.16
CA ASP A 371 -2.39 -17.17 15.22
C ASP A 371 -1.19 -17.93 14.65
N HIS A 372 -0.21 -17.16 14.16
CA HIS A 372 1.11 -17.65 13.75
C HIS A 372 2.16 -16.73 14.36
N GLU A 373 3.44 -17.02 14.19
CA GLU A 373 4.53 -16.09 14.56
C GLU A 373 4.97 -15.29 13.34
N SER A 374 5.09 -15.97 12.19
CA SER A 374 5.69 -15.37 11.00
C SER A 374 5.22 -16.08 9.72
N PHE A 375 4.92 -15.35 8.65
CA PHE A 375 4.53 -15.95 7.36
C PHE A 375 4.72 -15.01 6.17
N ILE A 376 4.85 -15.60 4.98
CA ILE A 376 4.82 -14.89 3.69
C ILE A 376 3.72 -15.50 2.81
N LEU A 377 2.74 -14.68 2.46
CA LEU A 377 1.59 -15.04 1.63
C LEU A 377 1.70 -14.38 0.26
N ASP A 378 1.34 -15.09 -0.80
CA ASP A 378 1.31 -14.57 -2.18
C ASP A 378 -0.11 -14.62 -2.73
N GLY A 379 -0.57 -13.50 -3.29
CA GLY A 379 -1.95 -13.34 -3.71
C GLY A 379 -2.20 -12.12 -4.58
N GLU A 380 -3.48 -11.90 -4.90
CA GLU A 380 -3.94 -10.79 -5.74
C GLU A 380 -4.94 -9.92 -4.97
N ILE A 381 -4.68 -8.62 -4.84
CA ILE A 381 -5.68 -7.66 -4.35
C ILE A 381 -6.61 -7.28 -5.50
N VAL A 382 -7.92 -7.49 -5.30
CA VAL A 382 -8.97 -7.16 -6.27
C VAL A 382 -10.03 -6.25 -5.63
N LYS A 383 -10.56 -5.31 -6.42
CA LYS A 383 -11.63 -4.39 -6.00
C LYS A 383 -12.99 -4.86 -6.52
N TYR A 384 -14.02 -4.69 -5.71
CA TYR A 384 -15.40 -5.01 -6.04
C TYR A 384 -16.30 -3.77 -6.03
N LYS A 385 -17.33 -3.78 -6.88
CA LYS A 385 -18.50 -2.90 -6.76
C LYS A 385 -19.74 -3.78 -6.73
N GLY A 386 -20.33 -3.94 -5.55
CA GLY A 386 -21.29 -5.01 -5.28
C GLY A 386 -20.65 -6.38 -5.55
N ASN A 387 -21.28 -7.19 -6.40
CA ASN A 387 -20.75 -8.51 -6.79
C ASN A 387 -19.81 -8.48 -8.00
N SER A 388 -19.64 -7.33 -8.65
CA SER A 388 -18.82 -7.20 -9.87
C SER A 388 -17.38 -6.85 -9.53
N ARG A 389 -16.42 -7.55 -10.12
CA ARG A 389 -14.98 -7.23 -9.99
C ARG A 389 -14.62 -6.07 -10.91
N LEU A 390 -13.90 -5.09 -10.38
CA LEU A 390 -13.37 -3.96 -11.13
C LEU A 390 -12.01 -4.30 -11.76
N SER A 391 -11.56 -3.47 -12.70
CA SER A 391 -10.32 -3.70 -13.46
C SER A 391 -9.06 -3.39 -12.64
N HIS A 392 -7.92 -3.93 -13.07
CA HIS A 392 -6.61 -3.59 -12.51
C HIS A 392 -6.34 -2.07 -12.40
N ARG A 393 -6.83 -1.26 -13.35
CA ARG A 393 -6.69 0.20 -13.33
C ARG A 393 -7.36 0.84 -12.10
N GLU A 394 -8.51 0.32 -11.68
CA GLU A 394 -9.23 0.80 -10.51
C GLU A 394 -8.51 0.47 -9.21
N VAL A 395 -7.83 -0.69 -9.15
CA VAL A 395 -7.00 -1.08 -8.01
C VAL A 395 -5.77 -0.19 -7.92
N THR A 396 -5.06 -0.03 -9.04
CA THR A 396 -3.86 0.81 -9.14
C THR A 396 -4.16 2.28 -8.84
N GLY A 397 -5.29 2.79 -9.35
CA GLY A 397 -5.74 4.15 -9.07
C GLY A 397 -5.96 4.41 -7.58
N TYR A 398 -6.45 3.43 -6.84
CA TYR A 398 -6.62 3.52 -5.38
C TYR A 398 -5.28 3.50 -4.63
N ILE A 399 -4.34 2.63 -5.04
CA ILE A 399 -3.01 2.53 -4.42
C ILE A 399 -2.25 3.86 -4.52
N HIS A 400 -2.40 4.58 -5.64
CA HIS A 400 -1.78 5.89 -5.85
C HIS A 400 -2.60 7.07 -5.34
N ASP A 401 -3.83 6.84 -4.88
CA ASP A 401 -4.66 7.90 -4.32
C ASP A 401 -4.09 8.36 -2.97
N LYS A 402 -4.03 9.68 -2.78
CA LYS A 402 -3.54 10.34 -1.57
C LYS A 402 -4.70 10.83 -0.67
N SER A 403 -5.93 10.43 -0.98
CA SER A 403 -7.08 10.71 -0.14
C SER A 403 -7.01 9.96 1.20
N ASP A 404 -7.36 10.66 2.28
CA ASP A 404 -7.40 10.13 3.65
C ASP A 404 -8.76 10.42 4.31
N PRO A 405 -9.29 9.50 5.14
CA PRO A 405 -8.72 8.18 5.44
C PRO A 405 -8.88 7.19 4.27
N PRO A 406 -7.96 6.22 4.12
CA PRO A 406 -8.09 5.15 3.13
C PRO A 406 -9.28 4.24 3.45
N ASP A 407 -10.09 3.90 2.44
CA ASP A 407 -11.18 2.94 2.55
C ASP A 407 -10.93 1.72 1.66
N ASP A 408 -10.52 0.60 2.27
CA ASP A 408 -10.29 -0.68 1.60
C ASP A 408 -11.47 -1.66 1.71
N SER A 409 -12.64 -1.22 2.20
CA SER A 409 -13.84 -2.07 2.43
C SER A 409 -14.31 -2.87 1.20
N HIS A 410 -14.01 -2.37 0.01
CA HIS A 410 -14.36 -2.98 -1.26
C HIS A 410 -13.29 -3.89 -1.86
N PHE A 411 -12.18 -4.09 -1.15
CA PHE A 411 -11.05 -4.89 -1.61
C PHE A 411 -11.04 -6.27 -0.97
N LYS A 412 -10.51 -7.25 -1.71
CA LYS A 412 -10.29 -8.61 -1.23
C LYS A 412 -8.94 -9.10 -1.69
N PHE A 413 -8.18 -9.68 -0.77
CA PHE A 413 -6.94 -10.39 -1.05
C PHE A 413 -7.24 -11.85 -1.43
N LYS A 414 -6.94 -12.21 -2.68
CA LYS A 414 -7.09 -13.56 -3.23
C LYS A 414 -5.80 -14.32 -3.01
N LEU A 415 -5.73 -15.01 -1.87
CA LEU A 415 -4.58 -15.77 -1.40
C LEU A 415 -4.40 -17.06 -2.20
N PHE A 416 -3.32 -17.19 -2.96
CA PHE A 416 -3.06 -18.37 -3.79
C PHE A 416 -1.77 -19.14 -3.47
N ASP A 417 -0.81 -18.63 -2.70
CA ASP A 417 0.34 -19.43 -2.28
C ASP A 417 0.85 -19.05 -0.88
N LEU A 418 1.57 -19.98 -0.25
CA LEU A 418 2.23 -19.81 1.05
C LEU A 418 3.71 -20.07 0.83
N LEU A 419 4.56 -19.07 1.09
CA LEU A 419 6.00 -19.10 0.77
C LEU A 419 6.88 -19.32 2.00
N TYR A 420 6.34 -19.01 3.18
CA TYR A 420 7.04 -19.13 4.45
C TYR A 420 6.03 -19.23 5.59
N LEU A 421 6.30 -20.08 6.59
CA LEU A 421 5.46 -20.22 7.78
C LEU A 421 6.31 -20.60 9.00
N ASN A 422 6.27 -19.77 10.05
CA ASN A 422 6.83 -20.03 11.39
C ASN A 422 8.26 -20.61 11.37
N GLY A 423 9.18 -19.93 10.67
CA GLY A 423 10.57 -20.40 10.58
C GLY A 423 10.89 -21.27 9.37
N GLU A 424 9.88 -21.77 8.66
CA GLU A 424 10.07 -22.77 7.60
C GLU A 424 9.81 -22.19 6.21
N ASP A 425 10.80 -22.32 5.32
CA ASP A 425 10.67 -22.00 3.89
C ASP A 425 9.88 -23.10 3.18
N THR A 426 8.72 -22.73 2.61
CA THR A 426 7.86 -23.66 1.87
C THR A 426 8.10 -23.61 0.36
N THR A 427 8.91 -22.68 -0.17
CA THR A 427 9.13 -22.46 -1.61
C THR A 427 9.70 -23.69 -2.33
N SER A 428 10.46 -24.52 -1.61
CA SER A 428 11.05 -25.76 -2.12
C SER A 428 10.07 -26.94 -2.17
N LEU A 429 8.93 -26.85 -1.48
CA LEU A 429 7.92 -27.90 -1.44
C LEU A 429 7.09 -27.92 -2.74
N PRO A 430 6.61 -29.10 -3.17
CA PRO A 430 5.60 -29.23 -4.22
C PRO A 430 4.37 -28.33 -3.99
N LEU A 431 3.83 -27.76 -5.07
CA LEU A 431 2.67 -26.85 -5.02
C LEU A 431 1.49 -27.45 -4.24
N GLU A 432 1.18 -28.73 -4.44
CA GLU A 432 0.11 -29.39 -3.69
C GLU A 432 0.34 -29.36 -2.16
N GLN A 433 1.57 -29.57 -1.71
CA GLN A 433 1.90 -29.53 -0.30
C GLN A 433 1.76 -28.11 0.25
N ARG A 434 2.22 -27.08 -0.48
CA ARG A 434 2.02 -25.68 -0.11
C ARG A 434 0.54 -25.32 -0.01
N LYS A 435 -0.29 -25.79 -0.95
CA LYS A 435 -1.76 -25.61 -0.92
C LYS A 435 -2.41 -26.29 0.27
N ASN A 436 -1.95 -27.48 0.65
CA ASN A 436 -2.46 -28.19 1.82
C ASN A 436 -2.09 -27.48 3.13
N LEU A 437 -0.85 -26.97 3.24
CA LEU A 437 -0.41 -26.14 4.36
C LEU A 437 -1.26 -24.87 4.45
N LEU A 438 -1.38 -24.13 3.34
CA LEU A 438 -2.22 -22.93 3.26
C LEU A 438 -3.68 -23.18 3.65
N LYS A 439 -4.25 -24.33 3.25
CA LYS A 439 -5.63 -24.71 3.61
C LYS A 439 -5.79 -24.95 5.11
N ARG A 440 -4.78 -25.55 5.77
CA ARG A 440 -4.79 -25.90 7.20
C ARG A 440 -4.44 -24.72 8.10
N SER A 441 -3.53 -23.85 7.67
CA SER A 441 -2.98 -22.77 8.50
C SER A 441 -3.80 -21.48 8.45
N PHE A 442 -4.58 -21.23 7.40
CA PHE A 442 -5.33 -19.98 7.23
C PHE A 442 -6.82 -20.23 6.99
N SER A 443 -7.70 -19.53 7.69
CA SER A 443 -9.14 -19.48 7.43
C SER A 443 -9.52 -18.31 6.53
N ASP A 444 -10.60 -18.41 5.76
CA ASP A 444 -11.11 -17.25 5.01
C ASP A 444 -11.71 -16.20 5.97
N THR A 445 -11.59 -14.92 5.62
CA THR A 445 -12.12 -13.78 6.36
C THR A 445 -12.91 -12.84 5.43
N ASN A 446 -13.30 -11.66 5.92
CA ASN A 446 -13.97 -10.66 5.09
C ASN A 446 -13.05 -10.19 3.94
N PHE A 447 -11.77 -9.93 4.26
CA PHE A 447 -10.80 -9.41 3.31
C PHE A 447 -9.93 -10.49 2.68
N ILE A 448 -9.73 -11.64 3.32
CA ILE A 448 -8.80 -12.70 2.87
C ILE A 448 -9.56 -13.92 2.39
N HIS A 449 -9.35 -14.28 1.12
CA HIS A 449 -10.10 -15.33 0.44
C HIS A 449 -9.13 -16.27 -0.25
N LYS A 450 -9.03 -17.52 0.22
CA LYS A 450 -8.20 -18.53 -0.44
C LYS A 450 -8.73 -18.85 -1.83
N VAL A 451 -7.81 -18.91 -2.79
CA VAL A 451 -8.12 -19.29 -4.16
C VAL A 451 -8.37 -20.80 -4.23
N LYS A 452 -9.61 -21.15 -4.55
CA LYS A 452 -10.02 -22.53 -4.84
C LYS A 452 -9.37 -23.00 -6.13
N TYR A 453 -8.99 -24.28 -6.16
CA TYR A 453 -8.38 -24.91 -7.32
C TYR A 453 -9.02 -26.27 -7.59
N GLU A 454 -8.96 -26.74 -8.84
CA GLU A 454 -9.30 -28.12 -9.20
C GLU A 454 -8.07 -28.86 -9.72
N LYS A 455 -7.98 -30.15 -9.40
CA LYS A 455 -6.96 -31.05 -9.92
C LYS A 455 -7.38 -31.54 -11.30
N SER A 456 -6.45 -31.61 -12.25
CA SER A 456 -6.72 -32.10 -13.61
C SER A 456 -5.55 -32.89 -14.16
N ASN A 457 -5.87 -33.93 -14.93
CA ASN A 457 -4.94 -34.57 -15.85
C ASN A 457 -4.96 -33.83 -17.20
N PRO A 458 -3.97 -34.06 -18.09
CA PRO A 458 -3.85 -33.35 -19.37
C PRO A 458 -5.09 -33.50 -20.27
N GLU A 459 -5.68 -34.69 -20.31
CA GLU A 459 -6.85 -35.02 -21.14
C GLU A 459 -8.09 -34.18 -20.78
N ASP A 460 -8.24 -33.87 -19.49
CA ASP A 460 -9.38 -33.11 -18.95
C ASP A 460 -9.10 -31.60 -18.84
N LEU A 461 -7.86 -31.14 -19.10
CA LEU A 461 -7.48 -29.73 -18.93
C LEU A 461 -8.44 -28.77 -19.65
N PRO A 462 -8.81 -28.96 -20.94
CA PRO A 462 -9.66 -28.02 -21.65
C PRO A 462 -11.05 -27.82 -21.03
N SER A 463 -11.64 -28.89 -20.47
CA SER A 463 -12.98 -28.84 -19.88
C SER A 463 -12.93 -28.15 -18.51
N LYS A 464 -11.98 -28.51 -17.64
CA LYS A 464 -11.84 -27.92 -16.30
C LYS A 464 -11.40 -26.46 -16.33
N ILE A 465 -10.53 -26.08 -17.28
CA ILE A 465 -10.15 -24.68 -17.47
C ILE A 465 -11.38 -23.82 -17.79
N LYS A 466 -12.26 -24.28 -18.70
CA LYS A 466 -13.48 -23.55 -19.05
C LYS A 466 -14.44 -23.37 -17.87
N ASN A 467 -14.49 -24.34 -16.96
CA ASN A 467 -15.39 -24.31 -15.80
C ASN A 467 -14.94 -23.29 -14.74
N ILE A 468 -13.63 -23.17 -14.50
CA ILE A 468 -13.07 -22.32 -13.43
C ILE A 468 -12.70 -20.91 -13.94
N ALA A 469 -12.51 -20.75 -15.24
CA ALA A 469 -12.01 -19.52 -15.85
C ALA A 469 -12.82 -18.28 -15.49
N THR A 470 -12.10 -17.23 -15.07
CA THR A 470 -12.66 -15.89 -14.90
C THR A 470 -12.77 -15.17 -16.24
N SER A 471 -13.19 -13.89 -16.24
CA SER A 471 -13.10 -13.03 -17.42
C SER A 471 -11.68 -12.92 -17.99
N GLU A 472 -10.67 -13.07 -17.14
CA GLU A 472 -9.26 -12.97 -17.54
C GLU A 472 -8.68 -14.32 -17.99
N GLY A 473 -9.20 -15.42 -17.43
CA GLY A 473 -8.81 -16.78 -17.77
C GLY A 473 -8.49 -17.64 -16.53
N SER A 474 -7.51 -18.53 -16.68
CA SER A 474 -7.10 -19.48 -15.64
C SER A 474 -5.58 -19.61 -15.55
N MET A 475 -5.08 -19.84 -14.35
CA MET A 475 -3.72 -20.28 -14.10
C MET A 475 -3.69 -21.80 -14.07
N ILE A 476 -2.72 -22.41 -14.74
CA ILE A 476 -2.54 -23.86 -14.82
C ILE A 476 -1.13 -24.13 -14.30
N LYS A 477 -1.01 -24.84 -13.18
CA LYS A 477 0.27 -25.03 -12.50
C LYS A 477 0.50 -26.52 -12.29
N LYS A 478 1.67 -27.08 -12.62
CA LYS A 478 1.94 -28.48 -12.28
C LYS A 478 1.88 -28.69 -10.78
N LYS A 479 1.25 -29.79 -10.37
CA LYS A 479 0.99 -30.18 -8.98
C LYS A 479 2.27 -30.33 -8.16
N ASP A 480 3.34 -30.81 -8.78
CA ASP A 480 4.65 -31.10 -8.20
C ASP A 480 5.66 -29.95 -8.33
N SER A 481 5.28 -28.84 -8.98
CA SER A 481 6.18 -27.69 -9.19
C SER A 481 6.59 -27.02 -7.87
N LYS A 482 7.89 -26.72 -7.73
CA LYS A 482 8.37 -25.83 -6.67
C LYS A 482 8.00 -24.39 -7.00
N TYR A 483 8.10 -23.49 -6.03
CA TYR A 483 7.64 -22.12 -6.23
C TYR A 483 8.43 -21.40 -7.33
N PHE A 484 9.76 -21.57 -7.39
CA PHE A 484 10.63 -20.88 -8.37
C PHE A 484 10.73 -21.55 -9.75
N ASP A 485 10.04 -22.67 -9.98
CA ASP A 485 10.10 -23.41 -11.25
C ASP A 485 9.24 -22.73 -12.34
N LYS A 486 9.84 -21.73 -13.01
CA LYS A 486 9.19 -20.87 -14.01
C LYS A 486 8.59 -21.59 -15.23
N LYS A 487 8.96 -22.85 -15.47
CA LYS A 487 8.56 -23.65 -16.64
C LYS A 487 7.19 -24.30 -16.48
N ASP A 488 6.74 -24.52 -15.24
CA ASP A 488 5.61 -25.41 -14.95
C ASP A 488 4.30 -24.66 -14.67
N TRP A 489 4.31 -23.34 -14.84
CA TRP A 489 3.16 -22.47 -14.64
C TRP A 489 2.77 -21.82 -15.97
N TYR A 490 1.53 -22.04 -16.36
CA TYR A 490 0.93 -21.55 -17.60
C TYR A 490 -0.23 -20.62 -17.28
N LYS A 491 -0.43 -19.63 -18.15
CA LYS A 491 -1.52 -18.66 -18.04
C LYS A 491 -2.38 -18.82 -19.29
N TRP A 492 -3.54 -19.43 -19.12
CA TRP A 492 -4.54 -19.42 -20.18
C TRP A 492 -5.31 -18.11 -20.11
N LYS A 493 -5.19 -17.31 -21.17
CA LYS A 493 -5.90 -16.02 -21.28
C LYS A 493 -7.08 -16.16 -22.20
N ARG A 494 -8.23 -15.66 -21.75
CA ARG A 494 -9.33 -15.42 -22.66
C ARG A 494 -8.90 -14.32 -23.62
N HIS A 495 -9.08 -14.57 -24.90
CA HIS A 495 -8.86 -13.59 -25.95
C HIS A 495 -10.00 -13.68 -26.93
N PHE A 496 -10.19 -12.60 -27.66
CA PHE A 496 -11.08 -12.52 -28.78
C PHE A 496 -10.28 -12.11 -30.00
N GLU A 497 -10.63 -12.67 -31.14
CA GLU A 497 -10.08 -12.23 -32.42
C GLU A 497 -11.19 -11.46 -33.13
N LEU A 498 -10.85 -10.26 -33.60
CA LEU A 498 -11.72 -9.38 -34.34
C LEU A 498 -11.10 -9.12 -35.70
N ASP A 499 -11.87 -9.32 -36.76
CA ASP A 499 -11.50 -8.86 -38.09
C ASP A 499 -11.94 -7.40 -38.22
N VAL A 500 -11.00 -6.47 -38.33
CA VAL A 500 -11.26 -5.02 -38.30
C VAL A 500 -10.75 -4.31 -39.55
N LEU A 501 -11.43 -3.22 -39.90
CA LEU A 501 -11.08 -2.35 -41.00
C LEU A 501 -9.99 -1.36 -40.56
N VAL A 502 -8.90 -1.28 -41.32
CA VAL A 502 -7.87 -0.26 -41.11
C VAL A 502 -8.37 1.08 -41.66
N THR A 503 -8.53 2.06 -40.76
CA THR A 503 -8.98 3.42 -41.09
C THR A 503 -7.84 4.45 -41.07
N GLY A 504 -6.71 4.12 -40.44
CA GLY A 504 -5.53 4.98 -40.40
C GLY A 504 -4.25 4.17 -40.19
N VAL A 505 -3.12 4.69 -40.69
CA VAL A 505 -1.80 4.05 -40.60
C VAL A 505 -0.78 5.05 -40.07
N GLU A 506 -0.10 4.68 -39.00
CA GLU A 506 1.03 5.41 -38.46
C GLU A 506 2.30 4.55 -38.57
N LYS A 507 3.39 5.12 -39.12
CA LYS A 507 4.67 4.43 -39.29
C LYS A 507 5.67 4.96 -38.26
N ASN A 508 6.21 4.06 -37.44
CA ASN A 508 7.15 4.42 -36.37
C ASN A 508 8.59 4.47 -36.87
N LYS A 509 9.46 5.16 -36.11
CA LYS A 509 10.89 5.35 -36.40
C LYS A 509 11.72 4.05 -36.51
N GLY A 510 11.15 2.89 -36.17
CA GLY A 510 11.79 1.56 -36.29
C GLY A 510 11.22 0.65 -37.39
N GLY A 511 10.39 1.17 -38.29
CA GLY A 511 9.80 0.37 -39.39
C GLY A 511 8.58 -0.47 -39.01
N SER A 512 8.08 -0.35 -37.78
CA SER A 512 6.80 -0.92 -37.33
C SER A 512 5.63 0.03 -37.61
N TYR A 513 4.41 -0.48 -37.53
CA TYR A 513 3.17 0.24 -37.83
C TYR A 513 2.17 0.16 -36.67
N ASN A 514 1.41 1.23 -36.46
CA ASN A 514 0.21 1.26 -35.64
C ASN A 514 -1.00 1.57 -36.52
N TYR A 515 -2.14 0.91 -36.28
CA TYR A 515 -3.32 1.01 -37.12
C TYR A 515 -4.52 1.55 -36.33
N ALA A 516 -5.12 2.64 -36.79
CA ALA A 516 -6.46 3.02 -36.34
C ALA A 516 -7.47 2.08 -37.00
N CYS A 517 -8.40 1.54 -36.21
CA CYS A 517 -9.26 0.45 -36.63
C CYS A 517 -10.75 0.72 -36.38
N ALA A 518 -11.59 0.08 -37.20
CA ALA A 518 -13.04 0.14 -37.09
C ALA A 518 -13.72 -1.21 -37.34
N VAL A 519 -14.94 -1.34 -36.86
CA VAL A 519 -15.83 -2.52 -36.94
C VAL A 519 -17.20 -2.13 -37.51
N GLY A 520 -18.06 -3.11 -37.80
CA GLY A 520 -19.39 -2.86 -38.36
C GLY A 520 -19.41 -3.11 -39.85
N SER A 521 -19.70 -2.08 -40.64
CA SER A 521 -19.63 -2.16 -42.11
C SER A 521 -18.66 -1.12 -42.65
N ARG A 522 -18.14 -1.36 -43.86
CA ARG A 522 -17.35 -0.34 -44.58
C ARG A 522 -18.14 0.95 -44.84
N SER A 523 -19.46 0.85 -45.00
CA SER A 523 -20.34 2.00 -45.24
C SER A 523 -20.60 2.84 -43.98
N ASN A 524 -20.53 2.23 -42.79
CA ASN A 524 -20.72 2.91 -41.52
C ASN A 524 -19.75 2.34 -40.47
N PRO A 525 -18.44 2.62 -40.58
CA PRO A 525 -17.43 2.03 -39.72
C PRO A 525 -17.42 2.70 -38.34
N ILE A 526 -17.55 1.90 -37.28
CA ILE A 526 -17.45 2.38 -35.89
C ILE A 526 -16.01 2.22 -35.42
N ASN A 527 -15.39 3.33 -35.01
CA ASN A 527 -14.01 3.33 -34.52
C ASN A 527 -13.92 2.61 -33.16
N ILE A 528 -12.97 1.68 -33.05
CA ILE A 528 -12.74 0.89 -31.83
C ILE A 528 -11.39 1.21 -31.14
N GLY A 529 -10.52 1.95 -31.82
CA GLY A 529 -9.22 2.41 -31.30
C GLY A 529 -8.02 2.03 -32.17
N THR A 530 -6.83 2.21 -31.62
CA THR A 530 -5.55 1.98 -32.30
C THR A 530 -4.90 0.68 -31.82
N THR A 531 -4.24 -0.06 -32.72
CA THR A 531 -3.47 -1.27 -32.38
C THR A 531 -2.14 -0.93 -31.71
N TYR A 532 -1.53 -1.92 -31.06
CA TYR A 532 -0.09 -1.87 -30.75
C TYR A 532 0.75 -1.97 -32.02
N SER A 533 2.03 -1.64 -31.87
CA SER A 533 2.99 -1.67 -32.98
C SER A 533 3.20 -3.07 -33.52
N THR A 534 3.22 -3.21 -34.84
CA THR A 534 3.38 -4.50 -35.53
C THR A 534 4.28 -4.38 -36.76
N SER A 535 4.85 -5.51 -37.20
CA SER A 535 5.56 -5.65 -38.48
C SER A 535 4.63 -6.00 -39.65
N VAL A 536 3.38 -6.40 -39.37
CA VAL A 536 2.37 -6.73 -40.39
C VAL A 536 2.05 -5.48 -41.20
N ARG A 537 2.18 -5.55 -42.53
CA ARG A 537 1.94 -4.43 -43.44
C ARG A 537 0.50 -4.46 -43.97
N ALA A 538 -0.28 -3.49 -43.55
CA ALA A 538 -1.61 -3.17 -44.08
C ALA A 538 -1.70 -1.70 -44.53
N LYS A 539 -2.66 -1.41 -45.40
CA LYS A 539 -3.02 -0.08 -45.90
C LYS A 539 -4.43 0.28 -45.43
N ILE A 540 -4.78 1.56 -45.50
CA ILE A 540 -6.17 2.01 -45.26
C ILE A 540 -7.11 1.24 -46.20
N GLY A 541 -8.21 0.73 -45.64
CA GLY A 541 -9.19 -0.09 -46.36
C GLY A 541 -8.92 -1.60 -46.34
N ASP A 542 -7.75 -2.04 -45.88
CA ASP A 542 -7.50 -3.46 -45.63
C ASP A 542 -8.25 -3.94 -44.37
N ILE A 543 -8.52 -5.25 -44.32
CA ILE A 543 -9.00 -5.90 -43.11
C ILE A 543 -7.84 -6.64 -42.47
N ILE A 544 -7.65 -6.45 -41.18
CA ILE A 544 -6.64 -7.13 -40.38
C ILE A 544 -7.32 -7.88 -39.25
N ARG A 545 -6.75 -9.02 -38.88
CA ARG A 545 -7.17 -9.75 -37.69
C ARG A 545 -6.40 -9.26 -36.49
N VAL A 546 -7.14 -8.81 -35.47
CA VAL A 546 -6.58 -8.27 -34.24
C VAL A 546 -7.06 -9.11 -33.07
N ARG A 547 -6.11 -9.58 -32.28
CA ARG A 547 -6.37 -10.19 -30.98
C ARG A 547 -6.54 -9.10 -29.93
N VAL A 548 -7.62 -9.21 -29.15
CA VAL A 548 -7.91 -8.32 -28.03
C VAL A 548 -8.23 -9.15 -26.79
N ASP A 549 -7.88 -8.64 -25.61
CA ASP A 549 -8.14 -9.34 -24.36
C ASP A 549 -9.63 -9.24 -23.99
N TYR A 550 -10.21 -8.06 -24.13
CA TYR A 550 -11.65 -7.83 -24.05
C TYR A 550 -12.05 -6.51 -24.73
N VAL A 551 -13.34 -6.35 -24.91
CA VAL A 551 -13.99 -5.14 -25.41
C VAL A 551 -14.83 -4.54 -24.30
N SER A 552 -14.79 -3.22 -24.14
CA SER A 552 -15.65 -2.46 -23.26
C SER A 552 -16.45 -1.43 -24.02
N LYS A 553 -17.60 -1.10 -23.43
CA LYS A 553 -18.41 0.05 -23.81
C LYS A 553 -18.29 1.05 -22.67
N SER A 554 -17.52 2.11 -22.86
CA SER A 554 -17.36 3.16 -21.85
C SER A 554 -18.41 4.24 -22.06
N PRO A 555 -19.08 4.73 -21.00
CA PRO A 555 -19.45 6.13 -20.95
C PRO A 555 -18.17 6.94 -20.76
N ALA A 556 -17.86 7.88 -21.65
CA ALA A 556 -16.73 8.77 -21.46
C ALA A 556 -16.91 9.54 -20.13
N ASN A 557 -15.92 9.48 -19.24
CA ASN A 557 -15.74 10.36 -18.07
C ASN A 557 -16.97 11.12 -17.53
N GLY A 558 -18.01 10.44 -17.05
CA GLY A 558 -19.15 11.13 -16.40
C GLY A 558 -19.89 12.18 -17.24
N ASP A 559 -19.56 12.33 -18.52
CA ASP A 559 -20.15 13.24 -19.48
C ASP A 559 -20.70 12.40 -20.64
N TYR A 560 -22.02 12.34 -20.71
CA TYR A 560 -22.75 11.63 -21.75
C TYR A 560 -22.66 12.41 -23.08
N ASP A 561 -21.53 12.30 -23.79
CA ASP A 561 -21.48 12.51 -25.23
C ASP A 561 -21.88 11.20 -25.95
N GLU A 562 -22.68 11.36 -27.01
CA GLU A 562 -23.64 10.40 -27.55
C GLU A 562 -23.06 9.36 -28.53
N ASP A 563 -21.78 9.02 -28.43
CA ASP A 563 -21.23 7.87 -29.16
C ASP A 563 -20.97 6.74 -28.18
N ASP A 564 -21.68 5.63 -28.37
CA ASP A 564 -21.42 4.32 -27.77
C ASP A 564 -20.00 3.87 -28.16
N LYS A 565 -18.98 4.45 -27.52
CA LYS A 565 -17.60 4.26 -27.93
C LYS A 565 -17.15 2.89 -27.44
N PHE A 566 -17.09 1.96 -28.38
CA PHE A 566 -16.42 0.70 -28.17
C PHE A 566 -14.92 0.96 -28.04
N THR A 567 -14.32 0.38 -27.02
CA THR A 567 -12.89 0.38 -26.82
C THR A 567 -12.42 -1.05 -26.59
N TRP A 568 -11.25 -1.36 -27.10
CA TRP A 568 -10.61 -2.64 -26.87
C TRP A 568 -9.38 -2.50 -25.97
N TYR A 569 -8.98 -3.60 -25.33
CA TYR A 569 -7.77 -3.67 -24.51
C TYR A 569 -6.75 -4.65 -25.10
N ALA A 570 -5.48 -4.27 -25.05
CA ALA A 570 -4.33 -4.99 -25.59
C ALA A 570 -4.44 -5.46 -27.08
N PRO A 571 -4.74 -4.56 -28.03
CA PRO A 571 -4.98 -4.92 -29.44
C PRO A 571 -3.69 -5.29 -30.20
N ARG A 572 -3.48 -6.58 -30.43
CA ARG A 572 -2.31 -7.14 -31.14
C ARG A 572 -2.69 -7.64 -32.53
N VAL A 573 -2.05 -7.11 -33.56
CA VAL A 573 -2.27 -7.54 -34.95
C VAL A 573 -1.67 -8.94 -35.15
N LEU A 574 -2.47 -9.86 -35.67
CA LEU A 574 -2.04 -11.21 -36.01
C LEU A 574 -1.62 -11.28 -37.48
N ASP A 575 -2.55 -10.99 -38.39
CA ASP A 575 -2.37 -11.17 -39.82
C ASP A 575 -3.31 -10.27 -40.63
N LYS A 576 -3.02 -10.15 -41.93
CA LYS A 576 -3.87 -9.44 -42.89
C LYS A 576 -4.87 -10.42 -43.49
N ARG A 577 -6.14 -10.05 -43.51
CA ARG A 577 -7.27 -10.87 -43.96
C ARG A 577 -7.72 -10.45 -45.35
N SER A 578 -6.94 -10.79 -46.37
CA SER A 578 -7.27 -10.51 -47.77
C SER A 578 -8.48 -11.31 -48.28
N ASP A 579 -8.87 -12.37 -47.58
CA ASP A 579 -10.06 -13.19 -47.85
C ASP A 579 -11.38 -12.52 -47.43
N LYS A 580 -11.32 -11.51 -46.55
CA LYS A 580 -12.49 -10.83 -46.01
C LYS A 580 -12.82 -9.58 -46.80
N LYS A 581 -14.12 -9.36 -47.05
CA LYS A 581 -14.64 -8.15 -47.70
C LYS A 581 -15.17 -7.12 -46.70
N GLU A 582 -15.78 -7.55 -45.61
CA GLU A 582 -16.32 -6.68 -44.55
C GLU A 582 -15.66 -7.01 -43.20
N PRO A 583 -15.46 -6.01 -42.30
CA PRO A 583 -15.02 -6.27 -40.94
C PRO A 583 -16.12 -6.98 -40.14
N ASP A 584 -15.79 -7.42 -38.92
CA ASP A 584 -16.77 -8.05 -38.04
C ASP A 584 -17.90 -7.06 -37.68
N PRO A 585 -19.18 -7.50 -37.70
CA PRO A 585 -20.31 -6.64 -37.40
C PRO A 585 -20.36 -6.29 -35.90
N ILE A 586 -21.05 -5.20 -35.56
CA ILE A 586 -21.19 -4.71 -34.17
C ILE A 586 -21.76 -5.80 -33.23
N SER A 587 -22.64 -6.67 -33.74
CA SER A 587 -23.20 -7.79 -32.98
C SER A 587 -22.15 -8.79 -32.47
N VAL A 588 -20.96 -8.83 -33.07
CA VAL A 588 -19.81 -9.59 -32.54
C VAL A 588 -19.31 -8.95 -31.24
N LEU A 589 -19.16 -7.63 -31.21
CA LEU A 589 -18.72 -6.89 -30.02
C LEU A 589 -19.75 -6.97 -28.88
N GLU A 590 -21.03 -6.85 -29.21
CA GLU A 590 -22.11 -6.97 -28.23
C GLU A 590 -22.13 -8.37 -27.60
N ARG A 591 -21.93 -9.43 -28.40
CA ARG A 591 -21.79 -10.81 -27.89
C ARG A 591 -20.54 -10.99 -27.02
N MET A 592 -19.43 -10.33 -27.36
CA MET A 592 -18.21 -10.35 -26.55
C MET A 592 -18.43 -9.68 -25.19
N ILE A 593 -19.17 -8.56 -25.15
CA ILE A 593 -19.53 -7.86 -23.92
C ILE A 593 -20.53 -8.68 -23.09
N ASP A 594 -21.55 -9.29 -23.70
CA ASP A 594 -22.57 -10.03 -22.97
C ASP A 594 -22.06 -11.36 -22.38
N ARG A 595 -21.07 -12.02 -23.01
CA ARG A 595 -20.39 -13.19 -22.44
C ARG A 595 -19.66 -12.91 -21.13
N LYS A 596 -19.24 -11.66 -20.90
CA LYS A 596 -18.71 -11.21 -19.61
C LYS A 596 -19.81 -11.18 -18.54
N SER A 597 -21.02 -10.73 -18.93
CA SER A 597 -22.20 -10.66 -18.04
C SER A 597 -22.75 -12.05 -17.65
N SER A 598 -22.62 -13.04 -18.55
CA SER A 598 -23.14 -14.40 -18.32
C SER A 598 -22.23 -15.26 -17.43
N ALA A 599 -20.91 -15.02 -17.46
CA ALA A 599 -19.96 -15.65 -16.54
C ALA A 599 -20.14 -15.17 -15.08
N ASP A 600 -20.48 -13.88 -14.90
CA ASP A 600 -20.84 -13.33 -13.58
C ASP A 600 -22.22 -13.83 -13.11
N ARG A 601 -23.18 -14.07 -14.02
CA ARG A 601 -24.51 -14.65 -13.70
C ARG A 601 -24.47 -16.11 -13.23
N ARG A 602 -23.54 -16.95 -13.72
CA ARG A 602 -23.40 -18.34 -13.23
C ARG A 602 -22.91 -18.42 -11.78
N ARG A 603 -22.28 -17.36 -11.24
CA ARG A 603 -21.94 -17.27 -9.81
C ARG A 603 -23.13 -16.84 -8.96
N LEU A 604 -24.04 -16.04 -9.50
CA LEU A 604 -25.31 -15.69 -8.85
C LEU A 604 -26.18 -16.94 -8.67
N SER A 605 -26.27 -17.82 -9.67
CA SER A 605 -27.11 -19.03 -9.59
C SER A 605 -26.64 -20.08 -8.57
N ALA A 606 -25.37 -20.11 -8.18
CA ALA A 606 -24.87 -21.06 -7.17
C ALA A 606 -25.13 -20.60 -5.73
N ALA A 607 -25.25 -19.29 -5.51
CA ALA A 607 -25.61 -18.71 -4.21
C ALA A 607 -27.13 -18.50 -4.04
N GLU A 608 -27.87 -18.40 -5.15
CA GLU A 608 -29.33 -18.17 -5.14
C GLU A 608 -30.17 -19.46 -5.02
N HIS A 609 -29.60 -20.65 -5.29
CA HIS A 609 -30.32 -21.94 -5.16
C HIS A 609 -30.70 -22.33 -3.73
N LEU A 610 -30.30 -21.56 -2.70
CA LEU A 610 -30.69 -21.79 -1.31
C LEU A 610 -31.72 -20.77 -0.78
N LYS A 611 -32.17 -19.77 -1.55
CA LYS A 611 -33.05 -18.70 -1.03
C LYS A 611 -34.12 -18.13 -1.99
N ALA A 612 -34.57 -18.87 -3.00
CA ALA A 612 -35.66 -18.38 -3.85
C ALA A 612 -36.67 -19.47 -4.23
N ALA A 613 -37.37 -19.97 -3.21
CA ALA A 613 -38.79 -20.25 -3.38
C ALA A 613 -39.53 -18.95 -3.02
N ASP A 614 -39.73 -18.05 -3.98
CA ASP A 614 -41.03 -17.37 -4.16
C ASP A 614 -41.07 -16.46 -5.40
N CYS A 615 -42.22 -16.51 -6.07
CA CYS A 615 -42.87 -15.51 -6.91
C CYS A 615 -42.15 -14.88 -8.13
N GLY A 616 -42.54 -15.35 -9.31
CA GLY A 616 -42.48 -14.57 -10.54
C GLY A 616 -43.63 -13.56 -10.63
N GLN A 617 -43.33 -12.26 -10.63
CA GLN A 617 -44.27 -11.21 -11.01
C GLN A 617 -43.56 -10.15 -11.87
N ARG A 618 -44.22 -9.74 -12.96
CA ARG A 618 -43.83 -8.59 -13.80
C ARG A 618 -43.92 -7.31 -12.96
N THR A 619 -42.80 -6.62 -12.76
CA THR A 619 -42.74 -5.35 -12.01
C THR A 619 -43.34 -4.22 -12.85
N VAL A 620 -44.30 -3.48 -12.30
CA VAL A 620 -44.93 -2.31 -12.92
C VAL A 620 -44.03 -1.08 -12.69
N ASP A 621 -43.74 -0.31 -13.75
CA ASP A 621 -42.96 0.93 -13.67
C ASP A 621 -43.76 2.02 -12.92
N ARG A 622 -43.37 2.29 -11.67
CA ARG A 622 -44.03 3.25 -10.77
C ARG A 622 -43.11 4.42 -10.41
N PHE A 623 -43.68 5.55 -9.99
CA PHE A 623 -42.95 6.70 -9.48
C PHE A 623 -43.42 7.07 -8.07
N VAL A 624 -42.57 7.79 -7.33
CA VAL A 624 -42.89 8.38 -6.03
C VAL A 624 -42.29 9.79 -5.95
N LEU A 625 -43.05 10.75 -5.45
CA LEU A 625 -42.59 12.09 -5.09
C LEU A 625 -42.51 12.19 -3.56
N GLN A 626 -41.33 12.48 -3.02
CA GLN A 626 -41.08 12.59 -1.58
C GLN A 626 -40.64 14.00 -1.21
N LEU A 627 -41.13 14.53 -0.08
CA LEU A 627 -40.57 15.70 0.58
C LEU A 627 -39.51 15.25 1.58
N HIS A 628 -38.32 15.84 1.49
CA HIS A 628 -37.18 15.55 2.36
C HIS A 628 -36.71 16.84 3.01
N TRP A 629 -36.66 16.90 4.35
CA TRP A 629 -36.24 18.09 5.09
C TRP A 629 -35.43 17.77 6.34
N TRP A 630 -34.50 18.66 6.70
CA TRP A 630 -33.72 18.63 7.94
C TRP A 630 -33.42 20.08 8.38
N GLY A 631 -33.66 20.39 9.64
CA GLY A 631 -33.55 21.77 10.14
C GLY A 631 -34.39 22.75 9.30
N LYS A 632 -33.75 23.75 8.68
CA LYS A 632 -34.40 24.72 7.77
C LYS A 632 -34.34 24.34 6.29
N ALA A 633 -33.58 23.31 5.91
CA ALA A 633 -33.41 22.88 4.53
C ALA A 633 -34.51 21.88 4.13
N LYS A 634 -35.05 22.02 2.91
CA LYS A 634 -36.02 21.07 2.34
C LYS A 634 -35.86 20.96 0.82
N HIS A 635 -36.07 19.76 0.28
CA HIS A 635 -36.13 19.51 -1.17
C HIS A 635 -37.15 18.40 -1.47
N HIS A 636 -37.49 18.22 -2.75
CA HIS A 636 -38.35 17.14 -3.18
C HIS A 636 -37.55 16.11 -3.97
N ASP A 637 -37.73 14.83 -3.69
CA ASP A 637 -37.14 13.71 -4.42
C ASP A 637 -38.20 13.03 -5.28
N LEU A 638 -38.05 13.12 -6.60
CA LEU A 638 -38.89 12.41 -7.57
C LEU A 638 -38.16 11.14 -8.02
N ARG A 639 -38.69 9.97 -7.68
CA ARG A 639 -38.07 8.66 -7.93
C ARG A 639 -38.90 7.83 -8.90
N PHE A 640 -38.21 7.08 -9.75
CA PHE A 640 -38.79 6.18 -10.75
C PHE A 640 -38.24 4.77 -10.58
N GLN A 641 -39.13 3.78 -10.46
CA GLN A 641 -38.76 2.37 -10.46
C GLN A 641 -38.48 1.90 -11.87
N LYS A 642 -37.31 1.30 -12.09
CA LYS A 642 -36.96 0.63 -13.35
C LYS A 642 -36.43 -0.76 -13.05
N GLY A 643 -37.26 -1.78 -13.23
CA GLY A 643 -36.93 -3.16 -12.84
C GLY A 643 -36.75 -3.29 -11.33
N LYS A 644 -35.54 -3.67 -10.90
CA LYS A 644 -35.20 -3.90 -9.47
C LYS A 644 -34.48 -2.72 -8.79
N VAL A 645 -34.42 -1.55 -9.43
CA VAL A 645 -33.72 -0.36 -8.90
C VAL A 645 -34.58 0.90 -9.03
N ALA A 646 -34.34 1.86 -8.15
CA ALA A 646 -34.92 3.20 -8.21
C ALA A 646 -33.92 4.21 -8.78
N ILE A 647 -34.37 5.11 -9.65
CA ILE A 647 -33.61 6.24 -10.17
C ILE A 647 -34.25 7.51 -9.64
N GLY A 648 -33.47 8.50 -9.19
CA GLY A 648 -33.99 9.69 -8.52
C GLY A 648 -33.64 11.02 -9.19
N LEU A 649 -34.48 12.03 -8.98
CA LEU A 649 -34.26 13.43 -9.27
C LEU A 649 -34.48 14.24 -7.98
N THR A 650 -33.55 15.10 -7.62
CA THR A 650 -33.77 16.09 -6.57
C THR A 650 -34.22 17.40 -7.19
N LEU A 651 -35.45 17.82 -6.85
CA LEU A 651 -36.07 19.07 -7.24
C LEU A 651 -35.87 20.08 -6.10
N PHE A 652 -35.01 21.06 -6.32
CA PHE A 652 -34.78 22.15 -5.36
C PHE A 652 -35.94 23.15 -5.46
N GLU A 653 -36.56 23.47 -4.32
CA GLU A 653 -37.62 24.50 -4.24
C GLU A 653 -38.81 24.27 -5.18
N LEU A 654 -39.28 23.02 -5.28
CA LEU A 654 -40.47 22.69 -6.07
C LEU A 654 -41.68 23.54 -5.66
N ASP A 655 -42.24 24.25 -6.64
CA ASP A 655 -43.45 25.04 -6.56
C ASP A 655 -44.47 24.44 -7.55
N LEU A 656 -45.49 23.77 -7.02
CA LEU A 656 -46.45 23.02 -7.82
C LEU A 656 -47.31 23.91 -8.72
N ASP A 657 -47.65 25.12 -8.26
CA ASP A 657 -48.43 26.08 -9.05
C ASP A 657 -47.58 26.62 -10.20
N GLY A 658 -46.31 26.93 -9.93
CA GLY A 658 -45.33 27.26 -10.95
C GLY A 658 -45.14 26.13 -11.95
N LEU A 659 -45.02 24.88 -11.49
CA LEU A 659 -44.83 23.70 -12.34
C LEU A 659 -46.02 23.47 -13.27
N ASN A 660 -47.24 23.63 -12.77
CA ASN A 660 -48.45 23.52 -13.58
C ASN A 660 -48.59 24.66 -14.60
N ARG A 661 -47.99 25.83 -14.35
CA ARG A 661 -47.87 26.95 -15.30
C ARG A 661 -46.67 26.82 -16.25
N GLY A 662 -45.98 25.68 -16.26
CA GLY A 662 -44.84 25.42 -17.15
C GLY A 662 -43.50 26.01 -16.69
N ARG A 663 -43.39 26.49 -15.44
CA ARG A 663 -42.11 26.95 -14.87
C ARG A 663 -41.09 25.81 -14.86
N ARG A 664 -39.85 26.15 -15.22
CA ARG A 664 -38.71 25.22 -15.24
C ARG A 664 -38.00 25.19 -13.90
N PHE A 665 -37.87 24.01 -13.33
CA PHE A 665 -37.21 23.77 -12.03
C PHE A 665 -35.83 23.19 -12.23
N LEU A 666 -34.86 23.72 -11.50
CA LEU A 666 -33.53 23.14 -11.45
C LEU A 666 -33.58 21.82 -10.69
N CYS A 667 -32.98 20.78 -11.27
CA CYS A 667 -32.87 19.50 -10.62
C CYS A 667 -31.47 18.89 -10.76
N GLU A 668 -31.16 18.01 -9.81
CA GLU A 668 -29.96 17.18 -9.81
C GLU A 668 -30.36 15.72 -9.95
N TRP A 669 -29.58 14.98 -10.74
CA TRP A 669 -29.78 13.55 -10.95
C TRP A 669 -29.18 12.76 -9.78
N LYS A 670 -29.90 11.77 -9.26
CA LYS A 670 -29.42 10.83 -8.25
C LYS A 670 -29.14 9.46 -8.88
N ASP A 671 -28.04 8.84 -8.46
CA ASP A 671 -27.63 7.50 -8.87
C ASP A 671 -28.66 6.43 -8.44
N TYR A 672 -28.44 5.18 -8.88
CA TYR A 672 -29.32 4.07 -8.56
C TYR A 672 -29.41 3.83 -7.05
N HIS A 673 -30.64 3.78 -6.55
CA HIS A 673 -30.98 3.47 -5.17
C HIS A 673 -31.70 2.13 -5.05
N ASP A 674 -31.60 1.52 -3.88
CA ASP A 674 -32.41 0.37 -3.48
C ASP A 674 -33.91 0.76 -3.46
N LEU A 675 -34.78 -0.16 -3.91
CA LEU A 675 -36.22 0.03 -3.95
C LEU A 675 -36.83 0.33 -2.58
N LYS A 676 -36.16 -0.09 -1.49
CA LYS A 676 -36.58 0.23 -0.11
C LYS A 676 -36.85 1.72 0.11
N TRP A 677 -36.14 2.60 -0.61
CA TRP A 677 -36.26 4.05 -0.47
C TRP A 677 -37.51 4.64 -1.13
N MET A 678 -38.13 3.94 -2.08
CA MET A 678 -39.37 4.42 -2.72
C MET A 678 -40.57 4.33 -1.78
N ASP A 679 -40.56 3.37 -0.86
CA ASP A 679 -41.66 3.12 0.09
C ASP A 679 -41.37 3.70 1.49
N PHE A 680 -40.21 4.34 1.67
CA PHE A 680 -39.80 4.86 2.96
C PHE A 680 -40.50 6.20 3.28
N GLU A 681 -41.13 6.25 4.45
CA GLU A 681 -41.56 7.45 5.15
C GLU A 681 -41.09 7.37 6.60
N GLY A 682 -40.58 8.47 7.13
CA GLY A 682 -40.15 8.50 8.53
C GLY A 682 -38.92 9.37 8.77
N GLU A 683 -38.35 9.18 9.95
CA GLU A 683 -37.18 9.91 10.41
C GLU A 683 -35.90 9.15 10.10
N ILE A 684 -34.89 9.87 9.64
CA ILE A 684 -33.56 9.35 9.36
C ILE A 684 -32.60 10.10 10.31
N PRO A 685 -31.95 9.40 11.26
CA PRO A 685 -31.11 10.04 12.27
C PRO A 685 -29.91 10.76 11.63
N PRO A 686 -29.30 11.74 12.32
CA PRO A 686 -28.13 12.45 11.82
C PRO A 686 -27.00 11.49 11.47
N ASN A 687 -26.39 11.70 10.31
CA ASN A 687 -25.40 10.78 9.76
C ASN A 687 -24.08 10.83 10.53
N LYS A 688 -23.90 9.87 11.45
CA LYS A 688 -22.67 9.59 12.19
C LYS A 688 -21.96 8.34 11.65
N GLY A 689 -21.75 8.27 10.34
CA GLY A 689 -20.89 7.27 9.71
C GLY A 689 -21.63 6.27 8.82
N ASP A 690 -22.84 5.84 9.19
CA ASP A 690 -23.53 4.72 8.51
C ASP A 690 -25.01 4.96 8.17
N ALA A 691 -25.56 6.17 8.39
CA ALA A 691 -26.97 6.43 8.08
C ALA A 691 -27.15 6.83 6.60
N GLU A 692 -27.45 5.87 5.73
CA GLU A 692 -27.94 6.15 4.38
C GLU A 692 -29.21 7.03 4.46
N GLY A 693 -29.30 8.07 3.62
CA GLY A 693 -30.53 8.85 3.46
C GLY A 693 -30.60 10.20 4.21
N ASN A 694 -29.73 10.49 5.18
CA ASN A 694 -29.64 11.83 5.80
C ASN A 694 -28.32 12.55 5.43
N PRO A 695 -28.38 13.66 4.68
CA PRO A 695 -27.18 14.42 4.31
C PRO A 695 -26.61 15.28 5.46
N SER A 696 -27.32 15.44 6.57
CA SER A 696 -26.88 16.22 7.74
C SER A 696 -26.27 15.33 8.83
N LYS A 697 -25.14 15.77 9.38
CA LYS A 697 -24.53 15.17 10.58
C LYS A 697 -25.14 15.67 11.89
N ASN A 698 -25.96 16.73 11.82
CA ASN A 698 -26.38 17.50 13.00
C ASN A 698 -27.89 17.47 13.25
N TYR A 699 -28.71 17.22 12.24
CA TYR A 699 -30.17 17.25 12.34
C TYR A 699 -30.77 15.94 11.85
N THR A 700 -31.82 15.46 12.52
CA THR A 700 -32.67 14.39 12.01
C THR A 700 -33.33 14.86 10.72
N ALA A 701 -33.24 14.05 9.68
CA ALA A 701 -33.95 14.28 8.44
C ALA A 701 -35.30 13.57 8.48
N HIS A 702 -36.28 14.12 7.81
CA HIS A 702 -37.60 13.53 7.70
C HIS A 702 -37.95 13.38 6.23
N MET A 703 -38.58 12.25 5.89
CA MET A 703 -39.04 11.96 4.54
C MET A 703 -40.53 11.60 4.56
N LYS A 704 -41.30 12.21 3.66
CA LYS A 704 -42.74 11.99 3.50
C LYS A 704 -43.10 11.83 2.03
N ILE A 705 -43.86 10.81 1.68
CA ILE A 705 -44.41 10.61 0.34
C ILE A 705 -45.57 11.59 0.14
N LEU A 706 -45.48 12.38 -0.93
CA LEU A 706 -46.50 13.34 -1.32
C LEU A 706 -47.37 12.80 -2.46
N ASP A 707 -46.78 12.04 -3.37
CA ASP A 707 -47.49 11.47 -4.51
C ASP A 707 -46.85 10.16 -4.95
N SER A 708 -47.65 9.30 -5.58
CA SER A 708 -47.18 8.08 -6.20
C SER A 708 -48.13 7.66 -7.31
N GLY A 709 -47.63 6.84 -8.22
CA GLY A 709 -48.43 6.34 -9.33
C GLY A 709 -47.56 5.70 -10.40
N ASN A 710 -48.04 5.73 -11.64
CA ASN A 710 -47.34 5.11 -12.76
C ASN A 710 -46.71 6.17 -13.65
N TYR A 711 -45.66 5.79 -14.37
CA TYR A 711 -45.08 6.66 -15.38
C TYR A 711 -44.75 5.88 -16.64
N LYS A 712 -44.63 6.60 -17.75
CA LYS A 712 -44.20 6.05 -19.03
C LYS A 712 -43.22 7.01 -19.68
N ILE A 713 -42.09 6.50 -20.15
CA ILE A 713 -41.18 7.30 -20.97
C ILE A 713 -41.76 7.37 -22.38
N LEU A 714 -42.00 8.59 -22.86
CA LEU A 714 -42.54 8.83 -24.20
C LEU A 714 -41.42 9.04 -25.22
N GLU A 715 -40.34 9.72 -24.82
CA GLU A 715 -39.21 10.03 -25.69
C GLU A 715 -37.94 10.19 -24.86
N ARG A 716 -36.80 9.72 -25.39
CA ARG A 716 -35.49 9.89 -24.76
C ARG A 716 -34.43 10.16 -25.83
N LYS A 717 -33.73 11.29 -25.68
CA LYS A 717 -32.63 11.77 -26.52
C LYS A 717 -31.48 12.24 -25.60
N SER A 718 -30.26 12.43 -26.09
CA SER A 718 -29.19 12.97 -25.23
C SER A 718 -29.60 14.31 -24.62
N GLY A 719 -29.40 14.42 -23.31
CA GLY A 719 -29.76 15.60 -22.53
C GLY A 719 -31.25 15.93 -22.54
N PHE A 720 -32.15 15.06 -23.00
CA PHE A 720 -33.58 15.31 -23.02
C PHE A 720 -34.42 14.04 -22.75
N THR A 721 -35.38 14.12 -21.85
CA THR A 721 -36.33 13.02 -21.61
C THR A 721 -37.73 13.58 -21.44
N ARG A 722 -38.69 12.95 -22.11
CA ARG A 722 -40.11 13.23 -22.01
C ARG A 722 -40.81 12.03 -21.39
N PHE A 723 -41.54 12.24 -20.32
CA PHE A 723 -42.29 11.20 -19.62
C PHE A 723 -43.73 11.64 -19.34
N GLU A 724 -44.66 10.70 -19.43
CA GLU A 724 -46.03 10.81 -18.94
C GLU A 724 -46.04 10.31 -17.48
N ILE A 725 -46.49 11.13 -16.54
CA ILE A 725 -46.64 10.77 -15.13
C ILE A 725 -48.13 10.78 -14.80
N LYS A 726 -48.59 9.73 -14.12
CA LYS A 726 -49.98 9.54 -13.68
C LYS A 726 -50.02 9.29 -12.17
N GLY A 727 -50.00 10.37 -11.39
CA GLY A 727 -50.30 10.38 -9.95
C GLY A 727 -51.43 11.36 -9.62
N LYS A 728 -51.61 11.65 -8.34
CA LYS A 728 -52.64 12.58 -7.85
C LYS A 728 -52.15 14.04 -7.92
N ILE A 729 -50.86 14.28 -7.72
CA ILE A 729 -50.24 15.62 -7.73
C ILE A 729 -49.51 15.86 -9.05
N LEU A 730 -48.64 14.94 -9.44
CA LEU A 730 -47.97 14.95 -10.74
C LEU A 730 -48.81 14.18 -11.74
N ASN A 731 -49.50 14.90 -12.61
CA ASN A 731 -50.33 14.31 -13.66
C ASN A 731 -50.16 15.10 -14.96
N GLY A 732 -49.66 14.42 -16.00
CA GLY A 732 -49.47 14.98 -17.34
C GLY A 732 -48.14 14.61 -17.98
N VAL A 733 -47.77 15.34 -19.03
CA VAL A 733 -46.50 15.16 -19.74
C VAL A 733 -45.47 16.13 -19.18
N TYR A 734 -44.32 15.59 -18.82
CA TYR A 734 -43.20 16.31 -18.24
C TYR A 734 -41.95 16.13 -19.09
N LEU A 735 -41.11 17.15 -19.04
CA LEU A 735 -39.93 17.31 -19.85
C LEU A 735 -38.75 17.54 -18.91
N MET A 736 -37.63 16.90 -19.25
CA MET A 736 -36.38 17.09 -18.55
C MET A 736 -35.27 17.38 -19.55
N ARG A 737 -34.50 18.44 -19.36
CA ARG A 737 -33.43 18.85 -20.27
C ARG A 737 -32.14 19.25 -19.55
N LYS A 738 -31.00 18.79 -20.07
CA LYS A 738 -29.66 19.17 -19.60
C LYS A 738 -29.31 20.57 -20.13
N VAL A 739 -28.84 21.44 -19.26
CA VAL A 739 -28.43 22.82 -19.57
C VAL A 739 -27.09 23.15 -18.92
N LYS A 740 -26.29 24.01 -19.56
CA LYS A 740 -25.06 24.57 -18.98
C LYS A 740 -25.37 25.86 -18.23
N LEU A 741 -25.18 25.86 -16.92
CA LEU A 741 -25.35 27.04 -16.06
C LEU A 741 -24.05 27.29 -15.28
N LYS A 742 -23.46 28.48 -15.45
CA LYS A 742 -22.18 28.87 -14.81
C LYS A 742 -21.06 27.82 -14.98
N GLY A 743 -20.95 27.24 -16.18
CA GLY A 743 -19.92 26.25 -16.51
C GLY A 743 -20.14 24.84 -15.95
N LYS A 744 -21.28 24.58 -15.28
CA LYS A 744 -21.65 23.25 -14.78
C LYS A 744 -22.92 22.75 -15.48
N ASP A 745 -22.94 21.46 -15.74
CA ASP A 745 -24.12 20.78 -16.27
C ASP A 745 -25.19 20.62 -15.19
N ARG A 746 -26.41 21.05 -15.50
CA ARG A 746 -27.58 21.00 -14.63
C ARG A 746 -28.77 20.44 -15.40
N TRP A 747 -29.79 19.95 -14.70
CA TRP A 747 -31.04 19.51 -15.33
C TRP A 747 -32.16 20.49 -15.03
N LEU A 748 -33.04 20.71 -16.01
CA LEU A 748 -34.30 21.41 -15.85
C LEU A 748 -35.44 20.42 -15.99
N PHE A 749 -36.43 20.53 -15.11
CA PHE A 749 -37.65 19.73 -15.10
C PHE A 749 -38.87 20.65 -15.19
N TRP A 750 -39.80 20.38 -16.10
CA TRP A 750 -41.05 21.16 -16.21
C TRP A 750 -42.20 20.34 -16.79
N LYS A 751 -43.43 20.80 -16.55
CA LYS A 751 -44.63 20.26 -17.19
C LYS A 751 -44.80 20.88 -18.58
N ARG A 752 -45.08 20.06 -19.59
CA ARG A 752 -45.45 20.55 -20.93
C ARG A 752 -46.80 21.25 -20.82
N SER A 753 -46.89 22.50 -21.30
CA SER A 753 -48.18 23.20 -21.42
C SER A 753 -49.06 22.48 -22.44
N THR A 754 -50.37 22.43 -22.19
CA THR A 754 -51.34 21.86 -23.14
C THR A 754 -51.45 22.67 -24.44
N ASP A 755 -50.90 23.89 -24.49
CA ASP A 755 -51.04 24.83 -25.61
C ASP A 755 -49.86 24.83 -26.61
N GLU A 756 -48.80 24.06 -26.37
CA GLU A 756 -47.66 23.97 -27.29
C GLU A 756 -47.84 22.78 -28.25
N THR A 757 -48.34 23.06 -29.45
CA THR A 757 -48.30 22.15 -30.61
C THR A 757 -46.87 22.01 -31.11
N ASP A 758 -46.52 20.79 -31.56
CA ASP A 758 -45.16 20.37 -31.89
C ASP A 758 -44.48 21.27 -32.94
N MET A 759 -43.33 21.85 -32.56
CA MET A 759 -42.30 22.39 -33.46
C MET A 759 -40.93 21.83 -33.09
#